data_AF-A0A368ZJL4-F1
#
_entry.id   AF-A0A368ZJL4-F1
#
_cell.length_a   1.000
_cell.length_b   1.000
_cell.length_c   1.000
_cell.angle_alpha   90.00
_cell.angle_beta   90.00
_cell.angle_gamma   90.00
#
_symmetry.space_group_name_H-M   'P 1'
#
loop_
_entity.id
_entity.type
_entity.pdbx_description
1 polymer ?
#
loop_
_entity_poly.entity_id
_entity_poly.type
_entity_poly.pdbx_seq_one_letter_code
_entity_poly.pdbx_strand_id
1 'polypeptide(L)'
;MKIYISILVMALALVSCNSEEKKVTAITSPNANVKVNFNVNTEGRPFYTVQFKNKTVVDTSYLGFEFKDLPAFHKNFIIKNTSSSSFNETWQMPWGEQLDVVNNYNELKVELQEKTSPERFLNIVFKVYDDGLGFRYEFPKQSRLKGEVYITEEHTEFNLTEDYKTFWIPGDWDIYEHLYNTTKLSEIDALKLANHKNLAQTYIPENAVNTPVTMVGGDGTHLSFHEAALVDYSGMTLKVDTENLNLESHLVGSENRDYKVKRSMPFNTPWRTIQITDNAPDLIESKLIVNLNEPNKLEDVSWFKPMKYTGVWWEMHLGKSSWDYGMTQDMSTWTDGGTSNGTHGANTENVKRFIDFSAKHNIGGVLVEGWNTGWEHWIGFEDREGVFDFVTTYPDYDIDEVVRYGKEKGVDIIMHHETSAATETYTKQQDTAFALMQKYGMHTVKTGYVGKILPKGEYHHGQYMVNHYNNTVEKAAKYQVAINAHEPIKATGLRRTYPNTISREGLRGQEFNAWATDGGNPPEHLPIVAFTRMLSGPIDFTPGIFNIKFDEFKKDNQVNTTIAQQLALYVVIYSPVQMAADLVEHYEANPGPLQFIEDVGVDWETTKVLNGEVGDYVTIARKERGTGNWFIGGITDENSRTIDLTLDFLEENQTYEVRIYKDGEKAHWDDNPLDIVIENVVLKKDATLTLKLAEGGGFAMSLKKK
;
A
#
# COMPACT_ATOMS: atom_id res chain seq x y z
N MET A 1 -34.00 64.08 51.03
CA MET A 1 -34.00 63.84 49.57
C MET A 1 -32.54 63.77 49.09
N LYS A 2 -31.86 62.66 49.37
CA LYS A 2 -30.46 62.31 49.04
C LYS A 2 -30.18 61.07 49.89
N ILE A 3 -30.32 59.87 49.34
CA ILE A 3 -29.84 58.56 49.85
C ILE A 3 -30.48 57.38 49.06
N TYR A 4 -31.58 57.57 48.32
CA TYR A 4 -32.21 56.48 47.54
C TYR A 4 -31.74 56.33 46.09
N ILE A 5 -30.77 57.12 45.61
CA ILE A 5 -30.32 57.10 44.20
C ILE A 5 -28.99 56.35 44.00
N SER A 6 -28.27 56.02 45.08
CA SER A 6 -26.93 55.41 44.96
C SER A 6 -26.91 53.88 44.97
N ILE A 7 -28.03 53.21 45.28
CA ILE A 7 -28.12 51.73 45.28
C ILE A 7 -28.71 51.20 43.97
N LEU A 8 -29.38 52.04 43.16
CA LEU A 8 -29.93 51.63 41.86
C LEU A 8 -28.88 51.64 40.73
N VAL A 9 -27.76 52.35 40.90
CA VAL A 9 -26.69 52.45 39.89
C VAL A 9 -25.64 51.33 40.05
N MET A 10 -25.59 50.65 41.21
CA MET A 10 -24.69 49.50 41.41
C MET A 10 -25.35 48.14 41.04
N ALA A 11 -26.65 48.14 40.74
CA ALA A 11 -27.38 46.97 40.25
C ALA A 11 -27.45 46.89 38.70
N LEU A 12 -27.03 47.93 37.97
CA LEU A 12 -27.02 47.96 36.50
C LEU A 12 -25.63 47.71 35.87
N ALA A 13 -24.59 47.44 36.68
CA ALA A 13 -23.26 47.06 36.20
C ALA A 13 -23.04 45.53 36.12
N LEU A 14 -24.07 44.73 36.39
CA LEU A 14 -24.11 43.29 36.10
C LEU A 14 -24.85 43.04 34.77
N VAL A 15 -24.57 43.85 33.74
CA VAL A 15 -24.81 43.39 32.37
C VAL A 15 -23.78 42.31 32.13
N SER A 16 -24.22 41.08 32.35
CA SER A 16 -23.56 39.85 31.96
C SER A 16 -22.88 40.04 30.61
N CYS A 17 -21.55 40.18 30.60
CA CYS A 17 -20.78 39.79 29.44
C CYS A 17 -21.00 38.28 29.29
N ASN A 18 -22.08 37.90 28.60
CA ASN A 18 -22.08 36.64 27.87
C ASN A 18 -21.01 36.79 26.81
N SER A 19 -19.76 36.49 27.17
CA SER A 19 -18.81 36.01 26.16
C SER A 19 -19.44 34.71 25.65
N GLU A 20 -20.20 34.78 24.57
CA GLU A 20 -20.44 33.59 23.77
C GLU A 20 -19.06 33.01 23.48
N GLU A 21 -18.75 31.86 24.08
CA GLU A 21 -17.53 31.12 23.79
C GLU A 21 -17.46 30.97 22.27
N LYS A 22 -16.49 31.65 21.67
CA LYS A 22 -16.30 31.62 20.22
C LYS A 22 -15.87 30.19 19.88
N LYS A 23 -16.82 29.38 19.40
CA LYS A 23 -16.57 27.98 19.02
C LYS A 23 -15.42 27.94 18.02
N VAL A 24 -14.39 27.17 18.33
CA VAL A 24 -13.23 26.98 17.46
C VAL A 24 -13.67 26.05 16.35
N THR A 25 -13.87 26.58 15.15
CA THR A 25 -14.29 25.80 13.99
C THR A 25 -13.23 25.77 12.90
N ALA A 26 -12.03 26.28 13.18
CA ALA A 26 -10.89 26.24 12.28
C ALA A 26 -9.64 25.78 13.03
N ILE A 27 -8.78 25.04 12.34
CA ILE A 27 -7.52 24.55 12.89
C ILE A 27 -6.45 24.60 11.81
N THR A 28 -5.22 24.91 12.20
CA THR A 28 -4.05 24.96 11.31
C THR A 28 -3.07 23.87 11.69
N SER A 29 -2.33 23.38 10.72
CA SER A 29 -1.09 22.61 10.91
C SER A 29 -0.10 23.34 11.84
N PRO A 30 0.84 22.63 12.46
CA PRO A 30 1.93 23.23 13.26
C PRO A 30 2.69 24.37 12.55
N ASN A 31 2.99 24.23 11.25
CA ASN A 31 3.65 25.25 10.43
C ASN A 31 2.69 26.28 9.80
N ALA A 32 1.37 26.13 10.03
CA ALA A 32 0.29 26.95 9.50
C ALA A 32 0.10 26.93 7.96
N ASN A 33 0.73 26.02 7.22
CA ASN A 33 0.57 25.90 5.77
C ASN A 33 -0.76 25.24 5.40
N VAL A 34 -1.14 24.17 6.10
CA VAL A 34 -2.45 23.52 5.95
C VAL A 34 -3.44 24.09 6.96
N LYS A 35 -4.64 24.44 6.52
CA LYS A 35 -5.73 24.93 7.38
C LYS A 35 -7.05 24.27 7.01
N VAL A 36 -7.77 23.80 8.03
CA VAL A 36 -9.11 23.24 7.88
C VAL A 36 -10.12 24.20 8.52
N ASN A 37 -11.22 24.47 7.83
CA ASN A 37 -12.37 25.18 8.40
C ASN A 37 -13.59 24.26 8.34
N PHE A 38 -14.27 24.09 9.45
CA PHE A 38 -15.50 23.31 9.57
C PHE A 38 -16.68 24.25 9.80
N ASN A 39 -17.83 23.97 9.20
CA ASN A 39 -19.05 24.73 9.44
C ASN A 39 -20.29 23.83 9.28
N VAL A 40 -21.43 24.37 9.69
CA VAL A 40 -22.75 23.78 9.44
C VAL A 40 -23.60 24.84 8.74
N ASN A 41 -24.20 24.51 7.60
CA ASN A 41 -25.00 25.46 6.85
C ASN A 41 -26.38 25.72 7.50
N THR A 42 -27.22 26.57 6.90
CA THR A 42 -28.55 26.93 7.44
C THR A 42 -29.50 25.74 7.57
N GLU A 43 -29.33 24.70 6.75
CA GLU A 43 -30.11 23.45 6.78
C GLU A 43 -29.57 22.44 7.81
N GLY A 44 -28.45 22.74 8.46
CA GLY A 44 -27.81 21.81 9.38
C GLY A 44 -26.91 20.78 8.69
N ARG A 45 -26.49 20.99 7.44
CA ARG A 45 -25.53 20.11 6.75
C ARG A 45 -24.10 20.46 7.20
N PRO A 46 -23.34 19.50 7.75
CA PRO A 46 -21.93 19.72 8.10
C PRO A 46 -21.06 19.72 6.84
N PHE A 47 -20.08 20.61 6.79
CA PHE A 47 -19.12 20.69 5.70
C PHE A 47 -17.76 21.20 6.18
N TYR A 48 -16.73 20.96 5.40
CA TYR A 48 -15.39 21.49 5.63
C TYR A 48 -14.79 22.11 4.36
N THR A 49 -13.76 22.93 4.54
CA THR A 49 -12.86 23.40 3.48
C THR A 49 -11.41 23.25 3.93
N VAL A 50 -10.50 23.09 2.98
CA VAL A 50 -9.06 22.95 3.21
C VAL A 50 -8.31 24.00 2.40
N GLN A 51 -7.37 24.67 3.06
CA GLN A 51 -6.44 25.62 2.45
C GLN A 51 -5.01 25.12 2.60
N PHE A 52 -4.21 25.32 1.56
CA PHE A 52 -2.77 25.13 1.56
C PHE A 52 -2.09 26.44 1.15
N LYS A 53 -1.18 26.97 1.98
CA LYS A 53 -0.50 28.25 1.78
C LYS A 53 -1.47 29.39 1.42
N ASN A 54 -2.61 29.45 2.10
CA ASN A 54 -3.74 30.38 1.90
C ASN A 54 -4.55 30.23 0.60
N LYS A 55 -4.27 29.23 -0.25
CA LYS A 55 -5.12 28.85 -1.39
C LYS A 55 -6.09 27.76 -0.97
N THR A 56 -7.38 27.88 -1.29
CA THR A 56 -8.34 26.77 -1.11
C THR A 56 -8.00 25.66 -2.10
N VAL A 57 -7.83 24.43 -1.63
CA VAL A 57 -7.57 23.23 -2.44
C VAL A 57 -8.73 22.23 -2.39
N VAL A 58 -9.47 22.25 -1.28
CA VAL A 58 -10.77 21.58 -1.13
C VAL A 58 -11.78 22.62 -0.70
N ASP A 59 -12.76 22.91 -1.55
CA ASP A 59 -13.87 23.82 -1.24
C ASP A 59 -14.96 23.08 -0.45
N THR A 60 -16.12 23.71 -0.31
CA THR A 60 -17.26 23.28 0.49
C THR A 60 -17.60 21.83 0.15
N SER A 61 -17.21 20.95 1.08
CA SER A 61 -17.33 19.50 0.97
C SER A 61 -18.17 18.98 2.12
N TYR A 62 -19.34 18.42 1.80
CA TYR A 62 -20.29 17.93 2.77
C TYR A 62 -19.89 16.55 3.33
N LEU A 63 -20.48 16.25 4.49
CA LEU A 63 -20.22 15.05 5.26
C LEU A 63 -21.55 14.42 5.67
N GLY A 64 -21.69 13.11 5.54
CA GLY A 64 -22.90 12.44 6.00
C GLY A 64 -22.97 10.94 5.74
N PHE A 65 -24.09 10.34 6.14
CA PHE A 65 -24.35 8.92 6.01
C PHE A 65 -25.81 8.64 5.68
N GLU A 66 -26.03 7.57 4.95
CA GLU A 66 -27.31 6.87 4.89
C GLU A 66 -27.22 5.53 5.61
N PHE A 67 -28.36 5.12 6.17
CA PHE A 67 -28.48 3.87 6.91
C PHE A 67 -29.69 3.10 6.40
N LYS A 68 -29.63 1.77 6.52
CA LYS A 68 -30.72 0.88 6.10
C LYS A 68 -32.01 1.12 6.90
N ASP A 69 -31.92 1.05 8.23
CA ASP A 69 -33.08 1.03 9.13
C ASP A 69 -33.18 2.30 10.00
N LEU A 70 -32.44 3.35 9.66
CA LEU A 70 -32.37 4.59 10.44
C LEU A 70 -32.43 5.82 9.54
N PRO A 71 -32.96 6.96 10.02
CA PRO A 71 -32.88 8.21 9.27
C PRO A 71 -31.43 8.59 8.99
N ALA A 72 -31.15 9.13 7.80
CA ALA A 72 -29.81 9.52 7.38
C ALA A 72 -29.19 10.61 8.27
N PHE A 73 -27.86 10.62 8.35
CA PHE A 73 -27.04 11.65 9.01
C PHE A 73 -26.44 12.58 7.96
N HIS A 74 -27.20 13.56 7.48
CA HIS A 74 -26.68 14.48 6.45
C HIS A 74 -27.09 15.94 6.66
N LYS A 75 -28.09 16.21 7.52
CA LYS A 75 -28.62 17.54 7.79
C LYS A 75 -29.20 17.65 9.20
N ASN A 76 -29.78 18.80 9.53
CA ASN A 76 -30.37 19.10 10.84
C ASN A 76 -29.40 19.05 12.02
N PHE A 77 -28.09 19.12 11.80
CA PHE A 77 -27.11 19.20 12.88
C PHE A 77 -26.99 20.62 13.44
N ILE A 78 -26.56 20.69 14.70
CA ILE A 78 -25.91 21.84 15.31
C ILE A 78 -24.54 21.42 15.82
N ILE A 79 -23.62 22.39 15.86
CA ILE A 79 -22.37 22.23 16.60
C ILE A 79 -22.72 22.34 18.08
N LYS A 80 -22.66 21.23 18.80
CA LYS A 80 -22.88 21.19 20.24
C LYS A 80 -21.67 21.76 20.98
N ASN A 81 -20.49 21.28 20.63
CA ASN A 81 -19.22 21.67 21.23
C ASN A 81 -18.08 21.55 20.22
N THR A 82 -16.97 22.24 20.50
CA THR A 82 -15.71 22.14 19.75
C THR A 82 -14.56 22.14 20.72
N SER A 83 -13.56 21.30 20.50
CA SER A 83 -12.31 21.32 21.26
C SER A 83 -11.13 21.18 20.31
N SER A 84 -9.99 21.75 20.71
CA SER A 84 -8.74 21.67 19.96
C SER A 84 -7.59 21.29 20.88
N SER A 85 -6.64 20.53 20.36
CA SER A 85 -5.43 20.15 21.07
C SER A 85 -4.25 20.08 20.11
N SER A 86 -3.04 19.91 20.64
CA SER A 86 -1.82 19.65 19.86
C SER A 86 -1.18 18.37 20.38
N PHE A 87 -0.57 17.60 19.48
CA PHE A 87 0.14 16.37 19.81
C PHE A 87 1.49 16.37 19.12
N ASN A 88 2.54 15.97 19.85
CA ASN A 88 3.88 15.79 19.31
C ASN A 88 4.59 14.66 20.05
N GLU A 89 4.88 13.58 19.33
CA GLU A 89 5.62 12.42 19.81
C GLU A 89 6.53 11.90 18.70
N THR A 90 7.65 11.28 19.06
CA THR A 90 8.42 10.45 18.13
C THR A 90 8.32 9.00 18.57
N TRP A 91 7.98 8.10 17.64
CA TRP A 91 7.92 6.66 17.87
C TRP A 91 8.83 5.93 16.88
N GLN A 92 9.22 4.69 17.20
CA GLN A 92 10.16 3.92 16.37
C GLN A 92 9.47 2.78 15.63
N MET A 93 9.74 2.67 14.32
CA MET A 93 9.28 1.52 13.52
C MET A 93 10.14 0.28 13.81
N PRO A 94 9.55 -0.90 14.06
CA PRO A 94 10.32 -2.13 14.25
C PRO A 94 11.12 -2.52 13.00
N TRP A 95 10.57 -2.20 11.83
CA TRP A 95 11.19 -2.25 10.51
C TRP A 95 10.49 -1.20 9.65
N GLY A 96 11.16 -0.60 8.66
CA GLY A 96 10.61 0.55 7.99
C GLY A 96 11.50 1.20 6.94
N GLU A 97 10.89 2.16 6.24
CA GLU A 97 11.59 3.18 5.46
C GLU A 97 12.40 4.15 6.34
N GLN A 98 12.17 4.15 7.65
CA GLN A 98 12.95 4.88 8.65
C GLN A 98 12.75 4.28 10.05
N LEU A 99 13.64 4.59 10.98
CA LEU A 99 13.52 4.22 12.38
C LEU A 99 12.58 5.18 13.12
N ASP A 100 12.98 6.45 13.24
CA ASP A 100 12.23 7.45 14.01
C ASP A 100 11.11 8.09 13.17
N VAL A 101 9.89 8.13 13.71
CA VAL A 101 8.70 8.71 13.06
C VAL A 101 8.12 9.80 13.95
N VAL A 102 8.15 11.02 13.46
CA VAL A 102 7.53 12.17 14.12
C VAL A 102 6.03 12.16 13.85
N ASN A 103 5.24 12.17 14.92
CA ASN A 103 3.80 12.33 14.92
C ASN A 103 3.44 13.69 15.52
N ASN A 104 3.38 14.71 14.69
CA ASN A 104 3.15 16.10 15.10
C ASN A 104 1.94 16.69 14.37
N TYR A 105 0.86 16.97 15.09
CA TYR A 105 -0.37 17.52 14.53
C TYR A 105 -1.12 18.42 15.50
N ASN A 106 -1.97 19.27 14.94
CA ASN A 106 -3.03 19.92 15.69
C ASN A 106 -4.36 19.20 15.43
N GLU A 107 -5.15 19.02 16.47
CA GLU A 107 -6.43 18.31 16.43
C GLU A 107 -7.60 19.28 16.61
N LEU A 108 -8.66 19.08 15.84
CA LEU A 108 -9.96 19.69 16.05
C LEU A 108 -11.02 18.59 16.16
N LYS A 109 -11.71 18.56 17.30
CA LYS A 109 -12.87 17.69 17.53
C LYS A 109 -14.14 18.53 17.55
N VAL A 110 -15.05 18.21 16.63
CA VAL A 110 -16.36 18.84 16.51
C VAL A 110 -17.43 17.86 16.96
N GLU A 111 -18.20 18.21 17.98
CA GLU A 111 -19.32 17.42 18.46
C GLU A 111 -20.61 17.93 17.81
N LEU A 112 -21.26 17.10 17.00
CA LEU A 112 -22.50 17.41 16.30
C LEU A 112 -23.68 16.72 16.96
N GLN A 113 -24.83 17.40 17.03
CA GLN A 113 -26.09 16.83 17.50
C GLN A 113 -27.24 17.21 16.56
N GLU A 114 -28.10 16.27 16.22
CA GLU A 114 -29.34 16.57 15.49
C GLU A 114 -30.27 17.46 16.34
N LYS A 115 -30.95 18.42 15.70
CA LYS A 115 -31.91 19.34 16.32
C LYS A 115 -33.22 18.67 16.73
N THR A 116 -33.59 17.58 16.07
CA THR A 116 -34.88 16.92 16.21
C THR A 116 -34.73 15.56 16.85
N SER A 117 -35.75 15.12 17.59
CA SER A 117 -35.82 13.78 18.17
C SER A 117 -35.47 12.70 17.13
N PRO A 118 -34.60 11.72 17.47
CA PRO A 118 -34.10 11.42 18.81
C PRO A 118 -32.84 12.21 19.21
N GLU A 119 -32.44 13.24 18.46
CA GLU A 119 -31.27 14.11 18.70
C GLU A 119 -29.95 13.34 18.71
N ARG A 120 -29.77 12.38 17.79
CA ARG A 120 -28.55 11.57 17.78
C ARG A 120 -27.33 12.48 17.58
N PHE A 121 -26.18 11.99 18.01
CA PHE A 121 -24.95 12.76 17.93
C PHE A 121 -23.80 11.92 17.38
N LEU A 122 -22.86 12.60 16.73
CA LEU A 122 -21.61 12.07 16.21
C LEU A 122 -20.52 13.12 16.38
N ASN A 123 -19.26 12.69 16.40
CA ASN A 123 -18.14 13.63 16.36
C ASN A 123 -17.40 13.52 15.03
N ILE A 124 -16.79 14.62 14.61
CA ILE A 124 -15.82 14.64 13.52
C ILE A 124 -14.50 15.10 14.12
N VAL A 125 -13.45 14.30 13.93
CA VAL A 125 -12.11 14.60 14.43
C VAL A 125 -11.20 14.84 13.24
N PHE A 126 -10.57 16.00 13.19
CA PHE A 126 -9.54 16.36 12.23
C PHE A 126 -8.18 16.36 12.94
N LYS A 127 -7.18 15.72 12.34
CA LYS A 127 -5.76 15.86 12.68
C LYS A 127 -5.06 16.51 11.50
N VAL A 128 -4.47 17.68 11.73
CA VAL A 128 -3.84 18.49 10.68
C VAL A 128 -2.34 18.52 10.91
N TYR A 129 -1.62 17.97 9.94
CA TYR A 129 -0.17 17.85 9.88
C TYR A 129 0.39 18.88 8.91
N ASP A 130 1.70 19.07 8.92
CA ASP A 130 2.39 20.02 8.04
C ASP A 130 2.30 19.62 6.55
N ASP A 131 2.12 18.32 6.28
CA ASP A 131 2.08 17.66 4.98
C ASP A 131 0.68 17.14 4.59
N GLY A 132 -0.37 17.52 5.35
CA GLY A 132 -1.74 17.10 5.03
C GLY A 132 -2.69 17.04 6.23
N LEU A 133 -3.76 16.28 6.09
CA LEU A 133 -4.72 16.04 7.15
C LEU A 133 -5.32 14.63 7.09
N GLY A 134 -5.75 14.16 8.25
CA GLY A 134 -6.66 13.02 8.38
C GLY A 134 -7.91 13.43 9.14
N PHE A 135 -9.09 12.97 8.73
CA PHE A 135 -10.30 13.11 9.52
C PHE A 135 -11.13 11.83 9.58
N ARG A 136 -11.88 11.64 10.67
CA ARG A 136 -12.78 10.49 10.82
C ARG A 136 -14.05 10.88 11.58
N TYR A 137 -15.05 10.01 11.46
CA TYR A 137 -16.27 10.09 12.25
C TYR A 137 -16.16 9.18 13.47
N GLU A 138 -16.52 9.71 14.63
CA GLU A 138 -16.69 8.92 15.85
C GLU A 138 -18.18 8.82 16.17
N PHE A 139 -18.68 7.61 16.34
CA PHE A 139 -20.05 7.30 16.75
C PHE A 139 -20.04 6.91 18.23
N PRO A 140 -20.19 7.87 19.16
CA PRO A 140 -19.97 7.61 20.57
C PRO A 140 -21.17 6.85 21.16
N LYS A 141 -20.93 6.20 22.31
CA LYS A 141 -21.96 5.46 23.02
C LYS A 141 -23.12 6.39 23.38
N GLN A 142 -24.33 6.03 22.99
CA GLN A 142 -25.51 6.85 23.24
C GLN A 142 -26.77 5.99 23.39
N SER A 143 -27.78 6.51 24.10
CA SER A 143 -29.06 5.82 24.26
C SER A 143 -29.97 5.95 23.03
N ARG A 144 -29.67 6.91 22.14
CA ARG A 144 -30.45 7.31 20.95
C ARG A 144 -30.16 6.45 19.72
N LEU A 145 -29.04 5.73 19.74
CA LEU A 145 -28.53 4.85 18.69
C LEU A 145 -27.85 3.67 19.38
N LYS A 146 -28.53 2.51 19.41
CA LYS A 146 -28.11 1.31 20.17
C LYS A 146 -28.00 0.10 19.25
N GLY A 147 -27.16 -0.85 19.64
CA GLY A 147 -26.99 -2.10 18.91
C GLY A 147 -26.13 -1.91 17.68
N GLU A 148 -26.65 -2.39 16.55
CA GLU A 148 -25.94 -2.41 15.28
C GLU A 148 -26.41 -1.27 14.36
N VAL A 149 -25.47 -0.70 13.63
CA VAL A 149 -25.69 0.34 12.61
C VAL A 149 -25.30 -0.24 11.27
N TYR A 150 -26.22 -0.17 10.32
CA TYR A 150 -26.08 -0.66 8.95
C TYR A 150 -25.98 0.53 8.01
N ILE A 151 -24.76 0.87 7.58
CA ILE A 151 -24.46 1.98 6.68
C ILE A 151 -24.67 1.52 5.25
N THR A 152 -25.51 2.23 4.52
CA THR A 152 -25.77 2.00 3.09
C THR A 152 -24.87 2.89 2.24
N GLU A 153 -24.68 4.15 2.65
CA GLU A 153 -23.76 5.08 2.00
C GLU A 153 -23.04 5.97 3.02
N GLU A 154 -21.84 6.37 2.67
CA GLU A 154 -21.09 7.44 3.31
C GLU A 154 -20.92 8.55 2.26
N HIS A 155 -21.35 9.77 2.59
CA HIS A 155 -21.33 10.95 1.71
C HIS A 155 -20.23 11.91 2.14
N THR A 156 -18.98 11.44 2.12
CA THR A 156 -17.80 12.26 2.38
C THR A 156 -17.31 12.85 1.07
N GLU A 157 -17.42 14.17 0.92
CA GLU A 157 -17.01 14.86 -0.30
C GLU A 157 -15.57 15.42 -0.22
N PHE A 158 -14.99 15.64 -1.40
CA PHE A 158 -13.78 16.42 -1.65
C PHE A 158 -14.01 17.24 -2.93
N ASN A 159 -14.52 18.45 -2.76
CA ASN A 159 -14.83 19.37 -3.85
C ASN A 159 -13.57 20.13 -4.27
N LEU A 160 -13.07 19.87 -5.48
CA LEU A 160 -11.79 20.39 -5.95
C LEU A 160 -11.94 21.77 -6.60
N THR A 161 -10.89 22.59 -6.52
CA THR A 161 -10.93 23.98 -6.99
C THR A 161 -10.48 24.18 -8.43
N GLU A 162 -9.92 23.14 -9.05
CA GLU A 162 -9.44 23.16 -10.42
C GLU A 162 -9.46 21.75 -11.02
N ASP A 163 -9.28 21.67 -12.34
CA ASP A 163 -9.27 20.42 -13.10
C ASP A 163 -7.85 19.83 -13.14
N TYR A 164 -7.48 19.12 -12.05
CA TYR A 164 -6.14 18.60 -11.81
C TYR A 164 -5.71 17.53 -12.83
N LYS A 165 -4.40 17.49 -13.18
CA LYS A 165 -3.79 16.30 -13.81
C LYS A 165 -3.83 15.18 -12.78
N THR A 166 -4.43 14.05 -13.11
CA THR A 166 -4.78 12.97 -12.19
C THR A 166 -4.17 11.65 -12.64
N PHE A 167 -3.56 10.93 -11.70
CA PHE A 167 -2.98 9.61 -11.87
C PHE A 167 -3.83 8.60 -11.13
N TRP A 168 -4.56 7.76 -11.85
CA TRP A 168 -5.64 6.95 -11.27
C TRP A 168 -5.76 5.55 -11.88
N ILE A 169 -6.33 4.64 -11.09
CA ILE A 169 -6.87 3.35 -11.54
C ILE A 169 -8.38 3.34 -11.26
N PRO A 170 -9.20 2.63 -12.05
CA PRO A 170 -10.65 2.61 -11.86
C PRO A 170 -11.01 2.10 -10.47
N GLY A 171 -12.13 2.56 -9.92
CA GLY A 171 -12.65 2.19 -8.61
C GLY A 171 -13.21 0.77 -8.60
N ASP A 172 -12.31 -0.20 -8.81
CA ASP A 172 -12.63 -1.61 -8.88
C ASP A 172 -12.74 -2.19 -7.47
N TRP A 173 -13.77 -3.01 -7.27
CA TRP A 173 -14.11 -3.59 -5.98
C TRP A 173 -13.35 -4.90 -5.71
N ASP A 174 -12.75 -5.48 -6.76
CA ASP A 174 -12.13 -6.80 -6.71
C ASP A 174 -10.61 -6.81 -6.94
N ILE A 175 -10.05 -5.80 -7.60
CA ILE A 175 -8.63 -5.87 -8.00
C ILE A 175 -7.98 -4.49 -8.10
N TYR A 176 -6.66 -4.41 -7.88
CA TYR A 176 -5.88 -3.19 -8.07
C TYR A 176 -4.88 -3.27 -9.24
N GLU A 177 -4.84 -4.40 -9.96
CA GLU A 177 -3.89 -4.70 -11.05
C GLU A 177 -4.20 -4.01 -12.39
N HIS A 178 -4.77 -2.81 -12.31
CA HIS A 178 -4.94 -1.95 -13.48
C HIS A 178 -3.65 -1.16 -13.74
N LEU A 179 -3.41 -0.84 -15.02
CA LEU A 179 -2.46 0.22 -15.35
C LEU A 179 -3.02 1.57 -14.92
N TYR A 180 -2.12 2.47 -14.49
CA TYR A 180 -2.49 3.84 -14.19
C TYR A 180 -2.86 4.60 -15.47
N ASN A 181 -3.85 5.48 -15.34
CA ASN A 181 -4.27 6.42 -16.35
C ASN A 181 -3.83 7.81 -15.93
N THR A 182 -3.35 8.59 -16.90
CA THR A 182 -2.97 9.99 -16.71
C THR A 182 -3.89 10.87 -17.55
N THR A 183 -4.86 11.51 -16.89
CA THR A 183 -5.86 12.38 -17.54
C THR A 183 -6.09 13.62 -16.70
N LYS A 184 -6.89 14.57 -17.18
CA LYS A 184 -7.52 15.52 -16.26
C LYS A 184 -8.63 14.84 -15.45
N LEU A 185 -9.04 15.45 -14.33
CA LEU A 185 -10.15 14.95 -13.53
C LEU A 185 -11.45 14.92 -14.34
N SER A 186 -11.72 15.97 -15.12
CA SER A 186 -12.91 16.09 -15.98
C SER A 186 -12.99 15.04 -17.10
N GLU A 187 -11.89 14.31 -17.36
CA GLU A 187 -11.77 13.33 -18.43
C GLU A 187 -11.88 11.88 -17.91
N ILE A 188 -12.02 11.68 -16.59
CA ILE A 188 -12.10 10.34 -16.00
C ILE A 188 -13.38 9.62 -16.43
N ASP A 189 -13.19 8.42 -16.99
CA ASP A 189 -14.25 7.49 -17.37
C ASP A 189 -13.83 6.06 -17.00
N ALA A 190 -13.98 5.72 -15.71
CA ALA A 190 -13.59 4.42 -15.18
C ALA A 190 -14.45 3.28 -15.73
N LEU A 191 -15.69 3.54 -16.12
CA LEU A 191 -16.61 2.54 -16.66
C LEU A 191 -16.13 1.99 -18.01
N LYS A 192 -15.35 2.76 -18.79
CA LYS A 192 -14.70 2.26 -20.01
C LYS A 192 -13.65 1.18 -19.76
N LEU A 193 -13.12 1.08 -18.54
CA LEU A 193 -12.11 0.10 -18.15
C LEU A 193 -12.72 -1.19 -17.57
N ALA A 194 -14.06 -1.30 -17.52
CA ALA A 194 -14.76 -2.48 -17.06
C ALA A 194 -14.50 -3.70 -17.98
N ASN A 195 -14.40 -4.89 -17.37
CA ASN A 195 -14.24 -6.18 -18.06
C ASN A 195 -12.92 -6.34 -18.83
N HIS A 196 -11.80 -5.92 -18.23
CA HIS A 196 -10.49 -6.06 -18.84
C HIS A 196 -10.06 -7.54 -18.95
N LYS A 197 -9.69 -7.98 -20.16
CA LYS A 197 -9.38 -9.38 -20.50
C LYS A 197 -8.20 -10.01 -19.75
N ASN A 198 -7.27 -9.20 -19.23
CA ASN A 198 -6.07 -9.68 -18.53
C ASN A 198 -6.28 -9.86 -17.02
N LEU A 199 -7.46 -9.53 -16.47
CA LEU A 199 -7.70 -9.56 -15.03
C LEU A 199 -8.53 -10.78 -14.66
N ALA A 200 -8.10 -11.53 -13.64
CA ALA A 200 -8.78 -12.73 -13.17
C ALA A 200 -10.15 -12.42 -12.54
N GLN A 201 -10.31 -11.21 -12.02
CA GLN A 201 -11.55 -10.66 -11.46
C GLN A 201 -11.59 -9.14 -11.69
N THR A 202 -12.79 -8.57 -11.83
CA THR A 202 -12.99 -7.12 -11.93
C THR A 202 -14.47 -6.81 -11.72
N TYR A 203 -14.74 -5.75 -10.98
CA TYR A 203 -16.07 -5.19 -10.82
C TYR A 203 -15.99 -3.67 -10.62
N ILE A 204 -16.34 -2.92 -11.67
CA ILE A 204 -16.34 -1.45 -11.70
C ILE A 204 -17.80 -0.98 -11.85
N PRO A 205 -18.51 -0.73 -10.75
CA PRO A 205 -19.94 -0.42 -10.81
C PRO A 205 -20.26 1.04 -11.15
N GLU A 206 -19.28 1.94 -11.01
CA GLU A 206 -19.49 3.39 -11.03
C GLU A 206 -18.30 4.10 -11.66
N ASN A 207 -18.49 5.35 -12.09
CA ASN A 207 -17.37 6.22 -12.46
C ASN A 207 -16.63 6.65 -11.19
N ALA A 208 -15.74 5.79 -10.69
CA ALA A 208 -14.99 5.99 -9.47
C ALA A 208 -13.51 5.62 -9.69
N VAL A 209 -12.65 6.03 -8.75
CA VAL A 209 -11.23 5.68 -8.71
C VAL A 209 -10.88 4.98 -7.40
N ASN A 210 -9.92 4.04 -7.40
CA ASN A 210 -9.34 3.57 -6.15
C ASN A 210 -8.37 4.61 -5.56
N THR A 211 -7.99 4.41 -4.31
CA THR A 211 -7.01 5.27 -3.63
C THR A 211 -5.75 4.47 -3.23
N PRO A 212 -4.56 5.09 -3.09
CA PRO A 212 -4.26 6.51 -3.26
C PRO A 212 -4.44 6.99 -4.71
N VAL A 213 -5.20 8.08 -4.89
CA VAL A 213 -5.28 8.80 -6.16
C VAL A 213 -4.51 10.11 -6.00
N THR A 214 -3.59 10.37 -6.92
CA THR A 214 -2.67 11.50 -6.84
C THR A 214 -2.94 12.49 -7.97
N MET A 215 -2.86 13.77 -7.64
CA MET A 215 -3.25 14.88 -8.50
C MET A 215 -2.19 15.98 -8.47
N VAL A 216 -1.98 16.66 -9.61
CA VAL A 216 -1.04 17.77 -9.77
C VAL A 216 -1.76 18.97 -10.38
N GLY A 217 -1.74 20.08 -9.66
CA GLY A 217 -2.40 21.34 -10.02
C GLY A 217 -1.53 22.18 -10.95
N GLY A 218 -2.13 23.16 -11.63
CA GLY A 218 -1.40 24.02 -12.57
C GLY A 218 -0.32 24.90 -11.92
N ASP A 219 -0.36 25.05 -10.58
CA ASP A 219 0.63 25.78 -9.80
C ASP A 219 1.70 24.89 -9.14
N GLY A 220 1.70 23.59 -9.43
CA GLY A 220 2.62 22.61 -8.83
C GLY A 220 2.16 22.05 -7.49
N THR A 221 0.96 22.39 -7.00
CA THR A 221 0.38 21.74 -5.82
C THR A 221 0.06 20.28 -6.12
N HIS A 222 0.52 19.39 -5.25
CA HIS A 222 0.24 17.96 -5.28
C HIS A 222 -0.78 17.60 -4.20
N LEU A 223 -1.78 16.81 -4.57
CA LEU A 223 -2.77 16.25 -3.66
C LEU A 223 -2.77 14.74 -3.78
N SER A 224 -2.85 14.01 -2.67
CA SER A 224 -3.15 12.57 -2.69
C SER A 224 -4.26 12.23 -1.71
N PHE A 225 -5.33 11.62 -2.22
CA PHE A 225 -6.51 11.23 -1.43
C PHE A 225 -6.44 9.74 -1.10
N HIS A 226 -6.59 9.39 0.17
CA HIS A 226 -6.53 8.01 0.64
C HIS A 226 -7.31 7.81 1.95
N GLU A 227 -7.09 6.67 2.61
CA GLU A 227 -7.63 6.37 3.94
C GLU A 227 -6.60 5.68 4.83
N ALA A 228 -6.78 5.75 6.15
CA ALA A 228 -5.89 5.10 7.12
C ALA A 228 -6.68 4.34 8.19
N ALA A 229 -6.09 3.27 8.72
CA ALA A 229 -6.67 2.38 9.72
C ALA A 229 -8.01 1.75 9.29
N LEU A 230 -8.03 1.11 8.11
CA LEU A 230 -9.20 0.39 7.60
C LEU A 230 -9.42 -0.93 8.37
N VAL A 231 -10.16 -0.82 9.48
CA VAL A 231 -10.46 -1.94 10.39
C VAL A 231 -11.97 -2.00 10.64
N ASP A 232 -12.55 -3.18 10.42
CA ASP A 232 -13.98 -3.43 10.58
C ASP A 232 -14.82 -2.39 9.84
N TYR A 233 -14.49 -2.12 8.59
CA TYR A 233 -15.19 -1.19 7.72
C TYR A 233 -14.98 -1.61 6.27
N SER A 234 -15.73 -1.05 5.33
CA SER A 234 -15.54 -1.34 3.90
C SER A 234 -14.52 -0.39 3.28
N GLY A 235 -13.77 -0.88 2.29
CA GLY A 235 -12.82 -0.04 1.54
C GLY A 235 -13.51 1.12 0.83
N MET A 236 -12.83 2.26 0.75
CA MET A 236 -13.32 3.45 0.06
C MET A 236 -12.77 3.52 -1.37
N THR A 237 -13.67 3.66 -2.34
CA THR A 237 -13.41 4.24 -3.66
C THR A 237 -13.88 5.70 -3.68
N LEU A 238 -13.51 6.48 -4.69
CA LEU A 238 -13.96 7.86 -4.84
C LEU A 238 -14.74 8.00 -6.15
N LYS A 239 -16.07 8.17 -6.05
CA LYS A 239 -16.93 8.56 -7.19
C LYS A 239 -16.46 9.90 -7.74
N VAL A 240 -16.42 10.02 -9.06
CA VAL A 240 -15.94 11.21 -9.75
C VAL A 240 -17.11 11.89 -10.47
N ASP A 241 -17.43 13.10 -10.05
CA ASP A 241 -18.26 14.04 -10.80
C ASP A 241 -17.34 14.92 -11.66
N THR A 242 -17.29 14.61 -12.94
CA THR A 242 -16.42 15.27 -13.92
C THR A 242 -16.90 16.68 -14.31
N GLU A 243 -18.17 17.01 -14.06
CA GLU A 243 -18.74 18.32 -14.39
C GLU A 243 -18.47 19.33 -13.27
N ASN A 244 -18.66 18.90 -12.02
CA ASN A 244 -18.49 19.76 -10.84
C ASN A 244 -17.11 19.62 -10.17
N LEU A 245 -16.23 18.76 -10.70
CA LEU A 245 -14.89 18.48 -10.16
C LEU A 245 -14.94 18.00 -8.70
N ASN A 246 -15.91 17.13 -8.40
CA ASN A 246 -16.12 16.60 -7.05
C ASN A 246 -15.70 15.14 -6.98
N LEU A 247 -15.06 14.78 -5.87
CA LEU A 247 -14.91 13.40 -5.44
C LEU A 247 -15.84 13.13 -4.27
N GLU A 248 -16.48 11.96 -4.25
CA GLU A 248 -17.32 11.52 -3.14
C GLU A 248 -16.95 10.10 -2.73
N SER A 249 -16.87 9.84 -1.42
CA SER A 249 -16.63 8.49 -0.91
C SER A 249 -17.68 7.52 -1.42
N HIS A 250 -17.23 6.39 -1.93
CA HIS A 250 -18.09 5.31 -2.36
C HIS A 250 -17.54 4.01 -1.79
N LEU A 251 -18.20 3.52 -0.73
CA LEU A 251 -17.79 2.30 -0.06
C LEU A 251 -18.04 1.09 -0.96
N VAL A 252 -17.19 0.08 -0.84
CA VAL A 252 -17.36 -1.19 -1.54
C VAL A 252 -18.52 -1.96 -0.92
N GLY A 253 -19.43 -2.47 -1.75
CA GLY A 253 -20.64 -3.16 -1.32
C GLY A 253 -20.49 -4.67 -1.19
N SER A 254 -21.63 -5.34 -1.25
CA SER A 254 -21.79 -6.79 -1.28
C SER A 254 -23.09 -7.09 -2.02
N GLU A 255 -23.16 -8.14 -2.83
CA GLU A 255 -24.41 -8.64 -3.42
C GLU A 255 -25.26 -9.40 -2.40
N ASN A 256 -24.63 -9.88 -1.32
CA ASN A 256 -25.29 -10.66 -0.28
C ASN A 256 -26.09 -9.81 0.73
N ARG A 257 -25.92 -8.48 0.66
CA ARG A 257 -26.40 -7.55 1.68
C ARG A 257 -26.85 -6.26 1.02
N ASP A 258 -27.84 -5.62 1.61
CA ASP A 258 -28.35 -4.30 1.22
C ASP A 258 -27.73 -3.15 2.03
N TYR A 259 -26.56 -3.40 2.63
CA TYR A 259 -25.74 -2.43 3.35
C TYR A 259 -24.26 -2.69 3.04
N LYS A 260 -23.43 -1.65 3.12
CA LYS A 260 -22.00 -1.71 2.84
C LYS A 260 -21.15 -1.92 4.08
N VAL A 261 -21.63 -1.44 5.23
CA VAL A 261 -20.95 -1.63 6.52
C VAL A 261 -21.96 -1.94 7.62
N LYS A 262 -21.63 -2.93 8.46
CA LYS A 262 -22.30 -3.22 9.73
C LYS A 262 -21.35 -2.94 10.89
N ARG A 263 -21.72 -2.09 11.85
CA ARG A 263 -20.94 -1.83 13.08
C ARG A 263 -21.77 -1.96 14.34
N SER A 264 -21.13 -2.39 15.42
CA SER A 264 -21.69 -2.27 16.78
C SER A 264 -21.30 -0.94 17.41
N MET A 265 -22.25 -0.27 18.08
CA MET A 265 -21.96 0.97 18.81
C MET A 265 -21.18 0.71 20.12
N PRO A 266 -20.20 1.56 20.50
CA PRO A 266 -19.63 2.67 19.73
C PRO A 266 -18.60 2.20 18.71
N PHE A 267 -18.39 3.00 17.66
CA PHE A 267 -17.35 2.73 16.66
C PHE A 267 -16.81 4.02 16.04
N ASN A 268 -15.70 3.89 15.32
CA ASN A 268 -15.14 4.94 14.47
C ASN A 268 -15.06 4.44 13.03
N THR A 269 -15.19 5.36 12.06
CA THR A 269 -14.77 5.08 10.69
C THR A 269 -13.24 5.02 10.62
N PRO A 270 -12.68 4.45 9.54
CA PRO A 270 -11.32 4.74 9.12
C PRO A 270 -11.13 6.25 8.93
N TRP A 271 -9.88 6.69 8.95
CA TRP A 271 -9.52 8.06 8.60
C TRP A 271 -9.62 8.26 7.09
N ARG A 272 -10.11 9.41 6.63
CA ARG A 272 -9.96 9.90 5.26
C ARG A 272 -8.81 10.89 5.25
N THR A 273 -7.91 10.77 4.30
CA THR A 273 -6.64 11.49 4.30
C THR A 273 -6.44 12.28 3.03
N ILE A 274 -5.84 13.46 3.18
CA ILE A 274 -5.39 14.30 2.08
C ILE A 274 -3.94 14.66 2.38
N GLN A 275 -3.00 14.11 1.61
CA GLN A 275 -1.62 14.60 1.58
C GLN A 275 -1.56 15.83 0.68
N ILE A 276 -0.83 16.86 1.10
CA ILE A 276 -0.76 18.15 0.40
C ILE A 276 0.66 18.69 0.46
N THR A 277 1.24 18.98 -0.70
CA THR A 277 2.59 19.57 -0.82
C THR A 277 2.72 20.34 -2.13
N ASP A 278 3.71 21.21 -2.27
CA ASP A 278 4.15 21.80 -3.55
C ASP A 278 5.41 21.14 -4.13
N ASN A 279 5.81 19.98 -3.59
CA ASN A 279 6.97 19.21 -4.02
C ASN A 279 6.67 17.71 -4.03
N ALA A 280 6.73 17.04 -5.19
CA ALA A 280 6.38 15.63 -5.33
C ALA A 280 7.13 14.69 -4.36
N PRO A 281 8.46 14.82 -4.15
CA PRO A 281 9.22 14.07 -3.13
C PRO A 281 8.56 14.01 -1.75
N ASP A 282 7.95 15.10 -1.29
CA ASP A 282 7.37 15.19 0.06
C ASP A 282 6.14 14.27 0.22
N LEU A 283 5.47 13.89 -0.88
CA LEU A 283 4.39 12.88 -0.83
C LEU A 283 4.93 11.55 -0.31
N ILE A 284 6.10 11.12 -0.79
CA ILE A 284 6.74 9.85 -0.40
C ILE A 284 7.33 9.96 1.02
N GLU A 285 7.86 11.12 1.39
CA GLU A 285 8.43 11.33 2.72
C GLU A 285 7.37 11.45 3.82
N SER A 286 6.12 11.77 3.48
CA SER A 286 5.01 11.85 4.43
C SER A 286 4.89 10.59 5.30
N LYS A 287 4.52 10.81 6.56
CA LYS A 287 4.22 9.75 7.53
C LYS A 287 2.77 9.75 7.98
N LEU A 288 1.92 10.50 7.27
CA LEU A 288 0.51 10.71 7.59
C LEU A 288 -0.22 9.38 7.80
N ILE A 289 -0.10 8.44 6.86
CA ILE A 289 -0.85 7.17 6.88
C ILE A 289 -0.51 6.33 8.13
N VAL A 290 0.78 6.15 8.44
CA VAL A 290 1.18 5.39 9.64
C VAL A 290 0.87 6.12 10.94
N ASN A 291 1.01 7.45 10.98
CA ASN A 291 0.71 8.25 12.17
C ASN A 291 -0.77 8.21 12.59
N LEU A 292 -1.67 7.92 11.64
CA LEU A 292 -3.11 7.78 11.88
C LEU A 292 -3.54 6.38 12.36
N ASN A 293 -2.62 5.41 12.40
CA ASN A 293 -2.89 4.07 12.92
C ASN A 293 -2.61 3.97 14.43
N GLU A 294 -3.23 2.99 15.08
CA GLU A 294 -2.98 2.71 16.49
C GLU A 294 -1.52 2.22 16.70
N PRO A 295 -0.93 2.42 17.88
CA PRO A 295 0.38 1.86 18.21
C PRO A 295 0.43 0.33 18.10
N ASN A 296 1.66 -0.21 18.00
CA ASN A 296 1.92 -1.64 17.94
C ASN A 296 1.24 -2.41 19.08
N LYS A 297 0.48 -3.45 18.73
CA LYS A 297 -0.20 -4.38 19.66
C LYS A 297 0.53 -5.71 19.84
N LEU A 298 1.58 -5.96 19.06
CA LEU A 298 2.44 -7.14 19.21
C LEU A 298 3.53 -6.82 20.25
N GLU A 299 3.64 -7.63 21.30
CA GLU A 299 4.65 -7.44 22.35
C GLU A 299 6.08 -7.64 21.80
N ASP A 300 6.29 -8.73 21.05
CA ASP A 300 7.56 -9.11 20.45
C ASP A 300 7.38 -9.44 18.97
N VAL A 301 8.22 -8.83 18.13
CA VAL A 301 8.27 -9.02 16.67
C VAL A 301 9.65 -9.46 16.19
N SER A 302 10.55 -9.83 17.11
CA SER A 302 11.94 -10.23 16.81
C SER A 302 12.06 -11.55 16.03
N TRP A 303 10.97 -12.32 15.98
CA TRP A 303 10.85 -13.55 15.19
C TRP A 303 10.76 -13.28 13.68
N PHE A 304 10.38 -12.07 13.26
CA PHE A 304 10.46 -11.65 11.87
C PHE A 304 11.67 -10.75 11.68
N LYS A 305 12.40 -10.98 10.58
CA LYS A 305 13.51 -10.13 10.15
C LYS A 305 13.29 -9.74 8.69
N PRO A 306 13.37 -8.45 8.36
CA PRO A 306 13.43 -8.01 6.97
C PRO A 306 14.54 -8.76 6.22
N MET A 307 14.25 -9.21 5.01
CA MET A 307 15.18 -10.01 4.21
C MET A 307 14.98 -9.81 2.71
N LYS A 308 16.01 -10.13 1.93
CA LYS A 308 15.84 -10.45 0.52
C LYS A 308 15.47 -11.92 0.38
N TYR A 309 14.73 -12.28 -0.66
CA TYR A 309 14.39 -13.68 -0.96
C TYR A 309 14.45 -13.98 -2.47
N THR A 310 14.73 -15.22 -2.84
CA THR A 310 14.46 -15.74 -4.20
C THR A 310 13.18 -16.57 -4.19
N GLY A 311 12.73 -17.11 -5.33
CA GLY A 311 11.66 -18.10 -5.28
C GLY A 311 11.56 -18.99 -6.50
N VAL A 312 11.09 -20.21 -6.25
CA VAL A 312 10.46 -21.05 -7.25
C VAL A 312 9.11 -20.39 -7.53
N TRP A 313 9.11 -19.50 -8.54
CA TRP A 313 8.00 -18.59 -8.84
C TRP A 313 8.02 -18.16 -10.31
N TRP A 314 9.05 -17.42 -10.73
CA TRP A 314 9.14 -16.84 -12.08
C TRP A 314 9.14 -17.91 -13.18
N GLU A 315 9.70 -19.08 -12.90
CA GLU A 315 9.69 -20.22 -13.83
C GLU A 315 8.27 -20.67 -14.21
N MET A 316 7.27 -20.51 -13.31
CA MET A 316 5.88 -20.79 -13.64
C MET A 316 5.24 -19.70 -14.49
N HIS A 317 5.50 -18.42 -14.19
CA HIS A 317 5.00 -17.30 -15.00
C HIS A 317 5.58 -17.32 -16.43
N LEU A 318 6.85 -17.72 -16.58
CA LEU A 318 7.48 -17.94 -17.88
C LEU A 318 6.95 -19.17 -18.62
N GLY A 319 6.23 -20.08 -17.95
CA GLY A 319 5.82 -21.37 -18.50
C GLY A 319 6.98 -22.35 -18.71
N LYS A 320 8.12 -22.11 -18.06
CA LYS A 320 9.25 -23.05 -18.00
C LYS A 320 8.89 -24.26 -17.13
N SER A 321 8.15 -24.01 -16.07
CA SER A 321 7.70 -24.99 -15.07
C SER A 321 6.20 -24.80 -14.78
N SER A 322 5.61 -25.75 -14.06
CA SER A 322 4.21 -25.73 -13.62
C SER A 322 4.12 -25.68 -12.09
N TRP A 323 3.04 -25.08 -11.59
CA TRP A 323 2.66 -25.20 -10.18
C TRP A 323 2.16 -26.61 -9.84
N ASP A 324 1.48 -27.28 -10.79
CA ASP A 324 0.95 -28.62 -10.58
C ASP A 324 2.00 -29.71 -10.84
N TYR A 325 1.82 -30.85 -10.17
CA TYR A 325 2.68 -32.03 -10.32
C TYR A 325 2.34 -32.87 -11.55
N GLY A 326 1.10 -32.81 -12.05
CA GLY A 326 0.70 -33.47 -13.31
C GLY A 326 -0.41 -34.50 -13.23
N MET A 327 -1.50 -34.23 -12.50
CA MET A 327 -2.63 -35.16 -12.35
C MET A 327 -3.90 -34.72 -13.10
N THR A 328 -4.81 -35.65 -13.40
CA THR A 328 -6.12 -35.36 -14.02
C THR A 328 -7.23 -35.33 -12.98
N GLN A 329 -8.11 -34.32 -13.02
CA GLN A 329 -9.45 -34.43 -12.41
C GLN A 329 -10.30 -35.41 -13.22
N ASP A 330 -11.02 -36.30 -12.54
CA ASP A 330 -12.26 -36.86 -13.06
C ASP A 330 -13.42 -36.42 -12.13
N MET A 331 -14.20 -35.44 -12.60
CA MET A 331 -15.30 -34.84 -11.84
C MET A 331 -14.86 -34.31 -10.45
N SER A 332 -15.64 -34.54 -9.39
CA SER A 332 -15.33 -34.08 -8.02
C SER A 332 -14.41 -35.03 -7.24
N THR A 333 -13.77 -35.99 -7.90
CA THR A 333 -12.95 -37.00 -7.22
C THR A 333 -11.50 -36.81 -7.59
N TRP A 334 -10.68 -36.49 -6.60
CA TRP A 334 -9.23 -36.49 -6.76
C TRP A 334 -8.75 -37.94 -6.91
N THR A 335 -8.07 -38.22 -8.03
CA THR A 335 -7.42 -39.51 -8.29
C THR A 335 -5.93 -39.30 -8.53
N ASP A 336 -5.13 -39.86 -7.64
CA ASP A 336 -3.68 -39.99 -7.81
C ASP A 336 -3.38 -40.88 -9.01
N GLY A 337 -3.01 -40.27 -10.15
CA GLY A 337 -2.53 -40.99 -11.32
C GLY A 337 -1.05 -41.43 -11.20
N GLY A 338 -0.35 -41.04 -10.13
CA GLY A 338 1.03 -41.38 -9.84
C GLY A 338 2.08 -40.92 -10.85
N THR A 339 1.70 -40.07 -11.81
CA THR A 339 2.56 -39.72 -12.95
C THR A 339 2.83 -38.22 -12.94
N SER A 340 4.08 -37.81 -12.73
CA SER A 340 4.50 -36.41 -12.84
C SER A 340 4.34 -35.92 -14.29
N ASN A 341 3.98 -34.64 -14.48
CA ASN A 341 4.04 -33.94 -15.78
C ASN A 341 5.49 -33.66 -16.21
N GLY A 342 6.48 -33.82 -15.31
CA GLY A 342 7.90 -33.59 -15.55
C GLY A 342 8.33 -32.13 -15.55
N THR A 343 7.41 -31.20 -15.27
CA THR A 343 7.64 -29.74 -15.28
C THR A 343 7.37 -29.08 -13.92
N HIS A 344 7.06 -29.85 -12.88
CA HIS A 344 6.74 -29.32 -11.54
C HIS A 344 7.93 -28.56 -10.92
N GLY A 345 7.73 -27.25 -10.70
CA GLY A 345 8.77 -26.36 -10.19
C GLY A 345 9.16 -26.65 -8.74
N ALA A 346 8.18 -26.95 -7.87
CA ALA A 346 8.38 -27.14 -6.44
C ALA A 346 8.79 -28.57 -6.05
N ASN A 347 9.87 -29.07 -6.67
CA ASN A 347 10.49 -30.32 -6.25
C ASN A 347 11.72 -30.06 -5.35
N THR A 348 12.05 -31.05 -4.52
CA THR A 348 13.11 -30.96 -3.49
C THR A 348 14.47 -30.57 -4.07
N GLU A 349 14.83 -31.07 -5.25
CA GLU A 349 16.12 -30.77 -5.90
C GLU A 349 16.20 -29.31 -6.35
N ASN A 350 15.17 -28.83 -7.05
CA ASN A 350 15.12 -27.44 -7.51
C ASN A 350 15.13 -26.47 -6.32
N VAL A 351 14.36 -26.74 -5.27
CA VAL A 351 14.32 -25.88 -4.09
C VAL A 351 15.67 -25.83 -3.37
N LYS A 352 16.40 -26.95 -3.29
CA LYS A 352 17.78 -26.95 -2.77
C LYS A 352 18.73 -26.10 -3.61
N ARG A 353 18.56 -26.07 -4.94
CA ARG A 353 19.34 -25.20 -5.84
C ARG A 353 19.11 -23.72 -5.51
N PHE A 354 17.86 -23.31 -5.27
CA PHE A 354 17.55 -21.95 -4.83
C PHE A 354 18.12 -21.65 -3.43
N ILE A 355 18.05 -22.60 -2.49
CA ILE A 355 18.68 -22.44 -1.16
C ILE A 355 20.19 -22.25 -1.27
N ASP A 356 20.87 -23.05 -2.10
CA ASP A 356 22.32 -22.95 -2.29
C ASP A 356 22.73 -21.61 -2.92
N PHE A 357 21.95 -21.12 -3.90
CA PHE A 357 22.14 -19.79 -4.46
C PHE A 357 21.94 -18.71 -3.38
N SER A 358 20.83 -18.75 -2.66
CA SER A 358 20.51 -17.72 -1.65
C SER A 358 21.55 -17.65 -0.53
N ALA A 359 22.01 -18.80 -0.04
CA ALA A 359 23.06 -18.90 0.97
C ALA A 359 24.41 -18.31 0.50
N LYS A 360 24.74 -18.50 -0.78
CA LYS A 360 25.97 -17.98 -1.40
C LYS A 360 25.92 -16.46 -1.61
N HIS A 361 24.73 -15.89 -1.80
CA HIS A 361 24.53 -14.51 -2.26
C HIS A 361 23.87 -13.59 -1.22
N ASN A 362 23.94 -13.94 0.07
CA ASN A 362 23.39 -13.12 1.18
C ASN A 362 21.89 -12.80 1.01
N ILE A 363 21.13 -13.80 0.58
CA ILE A 363 19.68 -13.76 0.45
C ILE A 363 19.08 -14.67 1.52
N GLY A 364 18.17 -14.12 2.32
CA GLY A 364 17.72 -14.74 3.57
C GLY A 364 16.60 -15.76 3.41
N GLY A 365 15.88 -15.78 2.28
CA GLY A 365 14.73 -16.66 2.11
C GLY A 365 14.55 -17.24 0.70
N VAL A 366 13.76 -18.31 0.62
CA VAL A 366 13.28 -18.93 -0.62
C VAL A 366 11.76 -19.13 -0.53
N LEU A 367 11.01 -18.45 -1.39
CA LEU A 367 9.60 -18.72 -1.65
C LEU A 367 9.46 -19.98 -2.49
N VAL A 368 8.49 -20.82 -2.14
CA VAL A 368 8.15 -22.02 -2.93
C VAL A 368 6.64 -22.03 -3.17
N GLU A 369 6.22 -21.74 -4.40
CA GLU A 369 4.84 -21.95 -4.82
C GLU A 369 4.69 -23.29 -5.55
N GLY A 370 3.51 -23.92 -5.49
CA GLY A 370 3.31 -25.26 -6.05
C GLY A 370 3.64 -26.40 -5.07
N TRP A 371 4.10 -26.10 -3.85
CA TRP A 371 4.60 -27.15 -2.93
C TRP A 371 3.52 -28.12 -2.41
N ASN A 372 2.27 -27.67 -2.32
CA ASN A 372 1.15 -28.37 -1.72
C ASN A 372 0.17 -28.94 -2.75
N THR A 373 -0.55 -30.02 -2.44
CA THR A 373 -1.54 -30.60 -3.36
C THR A 373 -2.70 -29.63 -3.66
N GLY A 374 -3.18 -29.62 -4.91
CA GLY A 374 -4.40 -28.89 -5.32
C GLY A 374 -4.23 -28.03 -6.58
N TRP A 375 -3.00 -27.79 -7.02
CA TRP A 375 -2.68 -26.85 -8.10
C TRP A 375 -3.20 -27.26 -9.48
N GLU A 376 -3.56 -28.53 -9.69
CA GLU A 376 -4.22 -28.95 -10.94
C GLU A 376 -5.57 -28.23 -11.15
N HIS A 377 -6.21 -27.77 -10.07
CA HIS A 377 -7.54 -27.17 -10.05
C HIS A 377 -7.57 -25.88 -9.25
N TRP A 378 -6.58 -25.01 -9.44
CA TRP A 378 -6.51 -23.77 -8.65
C TRP A 378 -7.36 -22.63 -9.23
N ILE A 379 -7.55 -22.51 -10.55
CA ILE A 379 -8.33 -21.43 -11.18
C ILE A 379 -9.19 -21.90 -12.35
N GLY A 380 -10.09 -21.03 -12.81
CA GLY A 380 -10.85 -21.21 -14.06
C GLY A 380 -12.25 -21.81 -13.91
N PHE A 381 -12.72 -22.04 -12.67
CA PHE A 381 -14.06 -22.58 -12.36
C PHE A 381 -14.63 -21.96 -11.07
N GLU A 382 -15.92 -22.14 -10.80
CA GLU A 382 -16.64 -21.42 -9.74
C GLU A 382 -16.48 -22.04 -8.34
N ASP A 383 -16.55 -23.36 -8.20
CA ASP A 383 -16.57 -24.05 -6.90
C ASP A 383 -15.15 -24.42 -6.42
N ARG A 384 -14.45 -23.46 -5.80
CA ARG A 384 -13.04 -23.59 -5.40
C ARG A 384 -12.85 -23.87 -3.90
N GLU A 385 -13.93 -24.08 -3.15
CA GLU A 385 -13.82 -24.45 -1.73
C GLU A 385 -13.19 -25.84 -1.58
N GLY A 386 -12.24 -25.98 -0.66
CA GLY A 386 -11.52 -27.23 -0.42
C GLY A 386 -10.45 -27.60 -1.46
N VAL A 387 -10.10 -26.73 -2.40
CA VAL A 387 -9.00 -26.97 -3.37
C VAL A 387 -7.66 -27.18 -2.66
N PHE A 388 -7.40 -26.41 -1.61
CA PHE A 388 -6.16 -26.49 -0.84
C PHE A 388 -6.42 -26.81 0.64
N ASP A 389 -5.57 -27.66 1.21
CA ASP A 389 -5.52 -27.94 2.66
C ASP A 389 -4.40 -27.20 3.41
N PHE A 390 -3.51 -26.55 2.66
CA PHE A 390 -2.36 -25.78 3.14
C PHE A 390 -1.36 -26.58 3.98
N VAL A 391 -1.39 -27.92 3.95
CA VAL A 391 -0.50 -28.77 4.76
C VAL A 391 0.06 -30.00 4.03
N THR A 392 -0.63 -30.52 3.01
CA THR A 392 -0.21 -31.73 2.31
C THR A 392 0.71 -31.38 1.15
N THR A 393 1.93 -31.92 1.16
CA THR A 393 2.95 -31.71 0.11
C THR A 393 2.71 -32.63 -1.10
N TYR A 394 3.19 -32.25 -2.29
CA TYR A 394 3.32 -33.22 -3.39
C TYR A 394 4.40 -34.28 -3.12
N PRO A 395 4.37 -35.44 -3.81
CA PRO A 395 5.32 -36.55 -3.58
C PRO A 395 6.80 -36.24 -3.82
N ASP A 396 7.10 -35.22 -4.63
CA ASP A 396 8.47 -34.78 -4.97
C ASP A 396 8.97 -33.60 -4.12
N TYR A 397 8.13 -33.10 -3.20
CA TYR A 397 8.48 -32.05 -2.24
C TYR A 397 8.56 -32.59 -0.81
N ASP A 398 9.79 -32.86 -0.35
CA ASP A 398 10.08 -33.24 1.03
C ASP A 398 10.28 -31.99 1.90
N ILE A 399 9.20 -31.56 2.55
CA ILE A 399 9.22 -30.37 3.42
C ILE A 399 10.18 -30.53 4.61
N ASP A 400 10.34 -31.73 5.16
CA ASP A 400 11.26 -31.97 6.28
C ASP A 400 12.71 -31.73 5.82
N GLU A 401 13.07 -32.26 4.65
CA GLU A 401 14.40 -32.11 4.07
C GLU A 401 14.69 -30.69 3.61
N VAL A 402 13.74 -30.03 2.93
CA VAL A 402 13.91 -28.64 2.46
C VAL A 402 14.10 -27.69 3.63
N VAL A 403 13.31 -27.81 4.70
CA VAL A 403 13.46 -26.98 5.90
C VAL A 403 14.76 -27.27 6.62
N ARG A 404 15.13 -28.55 6.78
CA ARG A 404 16.40 -28.95 7.41
C ARG A 404 17.59 -28.36 6.63
N TYR A 405 17.57 -28.46 5.31
CA TYR A 405 18.64 -27.96 4.44
C TYR A 405 18.72 -26.43 4.45
N GLY A 406 17.58 -25.74 4.39
CA GLY A 406 17.50 -24.27 4.52
C GLY A 406 18.12 -23.79 5.84
N LYS A 407 17.73 -24.40 6.97
CA LYS A 407 18.31 -24.09 8.29
C LYS A 407 19.80 -24.33 8.38
N GLU A 408 20.30 -25.43 7.79
CA GLU A 408 21.74 -25.73 7.73
C GLU A 408 22.52 -24.63 6.96
N LYS A 409 21.87 -24.02 5.97
CA LYS A 409 22.43 -22.98 5.10
C LYS A 409 22.13 -21.55 5.57
N GLY A 410 21.32 -21.37 6.61
CA GLY A 410 20.89 -20.06 7.10
C GLY A 410 19.90 -19.35 6.18
N VAL A 411 19.09 -20.11 5.43
CA VAL A 411 18.08 -19.62 4.50
C VAL A 411 16.70 -20.11 4.95
N ASP A 412 15.79 -19.18 5.17
CA ASP A 412 14.42 -19.47 5.58
C ASP A 412 13.56 -19.91 4.39
N ILE A 413 12.64 -20.83 4.63
CA ILE A 413 11.59 -21.16 3.66
C ILE A 413 10.43 -20.20 3.89
N ILE A 414 10.03 -19.50 2.83
CA ILE A 414 8.85 -18.65 2.80
C ILE A 414 7.69 -19.52 2.30
N MET A 415 6.70 -19.69 3.16
CA MET A 415 5.51 -20.49 2.88
C MET A 415 4.64 -19.81 1.81
N HIS A 416 3.85 -20.60 1.07
CA HIS A 416 2.84 -20.08 0.16
C HIS A 416 1.45 -20.64 0.47
N HIS A 417 0.46 -19.76 0.64
CA HIS A 417 -0.96 -20.08 0.79
C HIS A 417 -1.79 -19.34 -0.26
N GLU A 418 -1.80 -19.83 -1.51
CA GLU A 418 -2.81 -19.44 -2.48
C GLU A 418 -4.17 -20.01 -2.04
N THR A 419 -5.21 -19.18 -2.05
CA THR A 419 -6.54 -19.57 -1.58
C THR A 419 -7.53 -19.79 -2.72
N SER A 420 -7.20 -19.38 -3.93
CA SER A 420 -8.11 -19.31 -5.08
C SER A 420 -9.40 -18.55 -4.75
N ALA A 421 -9.25 -17.53 -3.91
CA ALA A 421 -10.33 -16.74 -3.32
C ALA A 421 -11.37 -17.54 -2.48
N ALA A 422 -11.06 -18.78 -2.09
CA ALA A 422 -11.89 -19.63 -1.23
C ALA A 422 -11.69 -19.34 0.26
N THR A 423 -12.23 -18.20 0.70
CA THR A 423 -11.86 -17.61 2.00
C THR A 423 -12.41 -18.37 3.20
N GLU A 424 -13.52 -19.09 3.06
CA GLU A 424 -14.07 -19.88 4.16
C GLU A 424 -13.19 -21.10 4.47
N THR A 425 -12.77 -21.83 3.43
CA THR A 425 -11.82 -22.93 3.54
C THR A 425 -10.53 -22.44 4.20
N TYR A 426 -9.96 -21.33 3.71
CA TYR A 426 -8.72 -20.82 4.32
C TYR A 426 -8.93 -20.44 5.79
N THR A 427 -9.99 -19.70 6.11
CA THR A 427 -10.29 -19.30 7.51
C THR A 427 -10.39 -20.50 8.46
N LYS A 428 -11.01 -21.60 8.02
CA LYS A 428 -11.14 -22.85 8.81
C LYS A 428 -9.79 -23.55 9.01
N GLN A 429 -8.86 -23.41 8.06
CA GLN A 429 -7.58 -24.13 8.04
C GLN A 429 -6.39 -23.33 8.58
N GLN A 430 -6.53 -22.01 8.76
CA GLN A 430 -5.45 -21.14 9.23
C GLN A 430 -4.74 -21.64 10.50
N ASP A 431 -5.45 -22.13 11.51
CA ASP A 431 -4.81 -22.63 12.74
C ASP A 431 -3.91 -23.85 12.45
N THR A 432 -4.37 -24.76 11.59
CA THR A 432 -3.59 -25.94 11.17
C THR A 432 -2.40 -25.55 10.31
N ALA A 433 -2.60 -24.66 9.33
CA ALA A 433 -1.56 -24.18 8.43
C ALA A 433 -0.46 -23.39 9.18
N PHE A 434 -0.85 -22.46 10.06
CA PHE A 434 0.12 -21.68 10.86
C PHE A 434 0.80 -22.54 11.94
N ALA A 435 0.14 -23.56 12.48
CA ALA A 435 0.80 -24.52 13.37
C ALA A 435 1.87 -25.35 12.63
N LEU A 436 1.64 -25.70 11.36
CA LEU A 436 2.66 -26.36 10.53
C LEU A 436 3.88 -25.45 10.33
N MET A 437 3.65 -24.18 9.99
CA MET A 437 4.71 -23.19 9.86
C MET A 437 5.50 -23.06 11.17
N GLN A 438 4.81 -22.94 12.31
CA GLN A 438 5.44 -22.85 13.63
C GLN A 438 6.25 -24.12 13.96
N LYS A 439 5.75 -25.32 13.65
CA LYS A 439 6.47 -26.60 13.80
C LYS A 439 7.82 -26.55 13.08
N TYR A 440 7.85 -25.99 11.87
CA TYR A 440 9.07 -25.86 11.08
C TYR A 440 9.89 -24.60 11.38
N GLY A 441 9.38 -23.67 12.20
CA GLY A 441 10.03 -22.38 12.43
C GLY A 441 10.05 -21.49 11.18
N MET A 442 9.02 -21.61 10.33
CA MET A 442 8.81 -20.71 9.20
C MET A 442 8.05 -19.48 9.69
N HIS A 443 8.62 -18.29 9.49
CA HIS A 443 8.09 -17.05 10.03
C HIS A 443 7.47 -16.11 8.98
N THR A 444 7.45 -16.51 7.71
CA THR A 444 6.91 -15.68 6.61
C THR A 444 6.05 -16.53 5.67
N VAL A 445 4.91 -15.99 5.25
CA VAL A 445 4.03 -16.59 4.23
C VAL A 445 3.61 -15.55 3.20
N LYS A 446 3.66 -15.93 1.93
CA LYS A 446 2.91 -15.27 0.85
C LYS A 446 1.50 -15.88 0.83
N THR A 447 0.46 -15.05 0.96
CA THR A 447 -0.94 -15.49 0.77
C THR A 447 -1.47 -14.93 -0.54
N GLY A 448 -2.30 -15.67 -1.28
CA GLY A 448 -2.94 -15.21 -2.52
C GLY A 448 -4.46 -15.43 -2.51
N TYR A 449 -5.18 -14.60 -3.26
CA TYR A 449 -6.64 -14.60 -3.34
C TYR A 449 -7.13 -14.49 -4.78
N VAL A 450 -6.50 -15.22 -5.71
CA VAL A 450 -6.83 -15.12 -7.14
C VAL A 450 -8.26 -15.60 -7.43
N GLY A 451 -9.02 -14.78 -8.16
CA GLY A 451 -10.37 -15.08 -8.64
C GLY A 451 -11.48 -14.45 -7.79
N LYS A 452 -12.74 -14.56 -8.24
CA LYS A 452 -13.89 -13.97 -7.53
C LYS A 452 -14.06 -14.55 -6.12
N ILE A 453 -14.33 -13.72 -5.11
CA ILE A 453 -14.47 -14.18 -3.73
C ILE A 453 -15.55 -15.26 -3.56
N LEU A 454 -15.20 -16.31 -2.80
CA LEU A 454 -16.14 -17.18 -2.13
C LEU A 454 -16.18 -16.83 -0.63
N PRO A 455 -17.37 -16.63 -0.03
CA PRO A 455 -18.70 -16.87 -0.59
C PRO A 455 -19.08 -15.87 -1.69
N LYS A 456 -19.76 -16.37 -2.72
CA LYS A 456 -20.20 -15.59 -3.87
C LYS A 456 -20.98 -14.36 -3.43
N GLY A 457 -20.75 -13.24 -4.13
CA GLY A 457 -21.42 -11.97 -3.86
C GLY A 457 -20.66 -11.06 -2.90
N GLU A 458 -19.58 -11.53 -2.27
CA GLU A 458 -18.61 -10.64 -1.63
C GLU A 458 -17.54 -10.19 -2.65
N TYR A 459 -16.85 -9.09 -2.33
CA TYR A 459 -15.76 -8.51 -3.14
C TYR A 459 -14.49 -8.37 -2.30
N HIS A 460 -13.31 -8.35 -2.94
CA HIS A 460 -12.02 -8.26 -2.23
C HIS A 460 -11.92 -7.06 -1.30
N HIS A 461 -12.54 -5.94 -1.68
CA HIS A 461 -12.38 -4.68 -0.96
C HIS A 461 -13.56 -4.36 -0.02
N GLY A 462 -14.57 -5.24 0.06
CA GLY A 462 -15.74 -5.11 0.93
C GLY A 462 -15.45 -5.42 2.40
N GLN A 463 -16.35 -5.03 3.32
CA GLN A 463 -16.15 -5.23 4.76
C GLN A 463 -15.87 -6.69 5.14
N TYR A 464 -16.50 -7.66 4.47
CA TYR A 464 -16.26 -9.09 4.72
C TYR A 464 -14.77 -9.45 4.54
N MET A 465 -14.19 -9.08 3.40
CA MET A 465 -12.79 -9.38 3.10
C MET A 465 -11.80 -8.53 3.89
N VAL A 466 -12.10 -7.24 4.12
CA VAL A 466 -11.31 -6.42 5.06
C VAL A 466 -11.18 -7.11 6.41
N ASN A 467 -12.28 -7.66 6.93
CA ASN A 467 -12.26 -8.43 8.17
C ASN A 467 -11.48 -9.73 8.05
N HIS A 468 -11.62 -10.47 6.93
CA HIS A 468 -10.83 -11.67 6.68
C HIS A 468 -9.32 -11.37 6.72
N TYR A 469 -8.84 -10.35 6.00
CA TYR A 469 -7.43 -9.97 5.97
C TYR A 469 -6.92 -9.58 7.37
N ASN A 470 -7.65 -8.71 8.07
CA ASN A 470 -7.26 -8.26 9.41
C ASN A 470 -7.23 -9.42 10.41
N ASN A 471 -8.23 -10.31 10.38
CA ASN A 471 -8.27 -11.48 11.25
C ASN A 471 -7.15 -12.48 10.95
N THR A 472 -6.78 -12.63 9.67
CA THR A 472 -5.66 -13.49 9.24
C THR A 472 -4.35 -12.99 9.84
N VAL A 473 -4.11 -11.69 9.77
CA VAL A 473 -2.93 -11.03 10.37
C VAL A 473 -2.88 -11.22 11.88
N GLU A 474 -3.98 -10.95 12.57
CA GLU A 474 -4.07 -11.12 14.03
C GLU A 474 -3.89 -12.58 14.45
N LYS A 475 -4.42 -13.53 13.67
CA LYS A 475 -4.25 -14.95 13.94
C LYS A 475 -2.81 -15.40 13.68
N ALA A 476 -2.21 -15.03 12.55
CA ALA A 476 -0.84 -15.36 12.19
C ALA A 476 0.18 -14.90 13.23
N ALA A 477 -0.05 -13.73 13.84
CA ALA A 477 0.81 -13.21 14.91
C ALA A 477 0.90 -14.15 16.13
N LYS A 478 -0.18 -14.90 16.45
CA LYS A 478 -0.18 -15.89 17.55
C LYS A 478 0.75 -17.08 17.29
N TYR A 479 1.08 -17.32 16.03
CA TYR A 479 1.99 -18.37 15.59
C TYR A 479 3.36 -17.82 15.18
N GLN A 480 3.62 -16.52 15.39
CA GLN A 480 4.84 -15.84 14.96
C GLN A 480 5.04 -15.93 13.43
N VAL A 481 3.97 -15.63 12.68
CA VAL A 481 3.96 -15.63 11.22
C VAL A 481 3.68 -14.23 10.67
N ALA A 482 4.53 -13.79 9.75
CA ALA A 482 4.42 -12.56 8.99
C ALA A 482 3.77 -12.80 7.63
N ILE A 483 2.89 -11.88 7.24
CA ILE A 483 2.03 -11.99 6.06
C ILE A 483 2.51 -11.02 4.98
N ASN A 484 2.82 -11.57 3.82
CA ASN A 484 2.89 -10.87 2.54
C ASN A 484 1.63 -11.25 1.72
N ALA A 485 0.70 -10.32 1.51
CA ALA A 485 -0.58 -10.64 0.86
C ALA A 485 -0.64 -10.19 -0.61
N HIS A 486 -0.91 -11.11 -1.52
CA HIS A 486 -1.30 -10.87 -2.92
C HIS A 486 -2.84 -10.84 -3.02
N GLU A 487 -3.36 -10.22 -4.10
CA GLU A 487 -4.76 -9.78 -4.27
C GLU A 487 -5.39 -9.14 -3.00
N PRO A 488 -4.67 -8.26 -2.28
CA PRO A 488 -5.04 -7.84 -0.94
C PRO A 488 -6.08 -6.72 -0.96
N ILE A 489 -6.62 -6.35 0.21
CA ILE A 489 -7.05 -4.96 0.42
C ILE A 489 -5.82 -4.03 0.34
N LYS A 490 -5.97 -2.82 -0.20
CA LYS A 490 -4.90 -1.80 -0.20
C LYS A 490 -4.35 -1.54 1.20
N ALA A 491 -3.07 -1.15 1.29
CA ALA A 491 -2.47 -0.80 2.57
C ALA A 491 -3.13 0.47 3.13
N THR A 492 -3.29 0.54 4.45
CA THR A 492 -3.84 1.73 5.14
C THR A 492 -3.07 2.02 6.44
N GLY A 493 -1.82 1.55 6.51
CA GLY A 493 -0.91 1.75 7.64
C GLY A 493 -1.01 0.74 8.79
N LEU A 494 -1.80 -0.34 8.65
CA LEU A 494 -2.00 -1.35 9.70
C LEU A 494 -0.70 -2.00 10.20
N ARG A 495 0.40 -1.94 9.43
CA ARG A 495 1.76 -2.33 9.84
C ARG A 495 2.28 -1.66 11.10
N ARG A 496 1.75 -0.49 11.47
CA ARG A 496 2.06 0.14 12.76
C ARG A 496 1.44 -0.66 13.91
N THR A 497 0.18 -1.03 13.79
CA THR A 497 -0.58 -1.76 14.80
C THR A 497 -0.16 -3.22 14.87
N TYR A 498 0.05 -3.84 13.70
CA TYR A 498 0.43 -5.24 13.53
C TYR A 498 1.64 -5.33 12.59
N PRO A 499 2.87 -5.22 13.12
CA PRO A 499 4.11 -5.28 12.33
C PRO A 499 4.39 -6.62 11.65
N ASN A 500 3.53 -7.63 11.80
CA ASN A 500 3.57 -8.83 10.97
C ASN A 500 2.87 -8.65 9.62
N THR A 501 2.32 -7.47 9.30
CA THR A 501 1.87 -7.11 7.95
C THR A 501 3.01 -6.52 7.13
N ILE A 502 3.87 -7.39 6.65
CA ILE A 502 5.21 -6.99 6.17
C ILE A 502 5.18 -6.38 4.78
N SER A 503 4.35 -6.92 3.88
CA SER A 503 4.19 -6.39 2.54
C SER A 503 2.86 -6.86 1.94
N ARG A 504 2.55 -6.36 0.76
CA ARG A 504 1.44 -6.81 -0.07
C ARG A 504 1.64 -6.35 -1.50
N GLU A 505 1.03 -7.04 -2.46
CA GLU A 505 1.07 -6.61 -3.86
C GLU A 505 0.04 -5.49 -4.10
N GLY A 506 -1.18 -5.78 -4.55
CA GLY A 506 -2.24 -4.78 -4.69
C GLY A 506 -1.89 -3.66 -5.67
N LEU A 507 -1.24 -4.04 -6.77
CA LEU A 507 -1.04 -3.28 -8.00
C LEU A 507 -0.70 -4.29 -9.10
N ARG A 508 -0.59 -3.80 -10.34
CA ARG A 508 -0.05 -4.61 -11.43
C ARG A 508 1.46 -4.87 -11.21
N GLY A 509 1.82 -6.05 -10.72
CA GLY A 509 3.17 -6.44 -10.33
C GLY A 509 4.09 -6.85 -11.50
N GLN A 510 5.28 -7.36 -11.18
CA GLN A 510 6.24 -7.86 -12.19
C GLN A 510 5.69 -9.03 -13.00
N GLU A 511 4.80 -9.84 -12.42
CA GLU A 511 4.17 -10.99 -13.09
C GLU A 511 3.47 -10.62 -14.39
N PHE A 512 2.80 -9.47 -14.46
CA PHE A 512 2.14 -9.00 -15.68
C PHE A 512 3.10 -8.78 -16.84
N ASN A 513 4.39 -8.59 -16.59
CA ASN A 513 5.38 -8.52 -17.66
C ASN A 513 5.51 -9.85 -18.42
N ALA A 514 5.25 -10.99 -17.79
CA ALA A 514 5.41 -12.31 -18.42
C ALA A 514 4.24 -12.75 -19.31
N TRP A 515 3.03 -12.27 -19.06
CA TRP A 515 1.82 -12.87 -19.67
C TRP A 515 0.71 -11.88 -20.04
N ALA A 516 0.81 -10.60 -19.67
CA ALA A 516 -0.24 -9.65 -20.03
C ALA A 516 -0.28 -9.44 -21.56
N THR A 517 -1.49 -9.44 -22.13
CA THR A 517 -1.66 -9.38 -23.60
C THR A 517 -1.33 -8.04 -24.24
N ASP A 518 -0.94 -7.05 -23.45
CA ASP A 518 -0.44 -5.73 -23.86
C ASP A 518 1.10 -5.65 -23.79
N GLY A 519 1.78 -6.77 -23.55
CA GLY A 519 3.25 -6.91 -23.64
C GLY A 519 4.00 -6.65 -22.33
N GLY A 520 3.33 -6.16 -21.29
CA GLY A 520 3.90 -5.88 -19.97
C GLY A 520 3.57 -4.49 -19.46
N ASN A 521 4.08 -4.14 -18.29
CA ASN A 521 3.91 -2.82 -17.70
C ASN A 521 4.72 -1.79 -18.51
N PRO A 522 4.18 -0.60 -18.84
CA PRO A 522 4.92 0.43 -19.57
C PRO A 522 6.02 1.08 -18.69
N PRO A 523 7.04 1.72 -19.29
CA PRO A 523 8.12 2.38 -18.55
C PRO A 523 7.66 3.37 -17.46
N GLU A 524 6.60 4.13 -17.68
CA GLU A 524 6.04 5.09 -16.70
C GLU A 524 5.39 4.44 -15.46
N HIS A 525 5.11 3.13 -15.49
CA HIS A 525 4.32 2.45 -14.44
C HIS A 525 4.90 2.65 -13.04
N LEU A 526 6.21 2.41 -12.86
CA LEU A 526 6.86 2.49 -11.56
C LEU A 526 7.11 3.92 -11.07
N PRO A 527 7.49 4.88 -11.94
CA PRO A 527 7.41 6.30 -11.62
C PRO A 527 6.03 6.76 -11.13
N ILE A 528 4.92 6.26 -11.69
CA ILE A 528 3.56 6.57 -11.18
C ILE A 528 3.31 5.87 -9.83
N VAL A 529 3.61 4.58 -9.73
CA VAL A 529 3.41 3.76 -8.51
C VAL A 529 4.11 4.38 -7.30
N ALA A 530 5.30 4.94 -7.48
CA ALA A 530 6.06 5.60 -6.43
C ALA A 530 5.28 6.74 -5.75
N PHE A 531 4.42 7.45 -6.50
CA PHE A 531 3.63 8.58 -5.99
C PHE A 531 2.13 8.24 -5.86
N THR A 532 1.76 6.98 -5.95
CA THR A 532 0.37 6.51 -5.79
C THR A 532 0.34 5.31 -4.85
N ARG A 533 0.39 4.08 -5.34
CA ARG A 533 0.32 2.86 -4.53
C ARG A 533 1.37 2.84 -3.41
N MET A 534 2.59 3.32 -3.62
CA MET A 534 3.65 3.31 -2.59
C MET A 534 3.33 4.24 -1.41
N LEU A 535 2.50 5.28 -1.62
CA LEU A 535 2.06 6.18 -0.53
C LEU A 535 1.23 5.46 0.54
N SER A 536 0.62 4.33 0.19
CA SER A 536 -0.20 3.54 1.12
C SER A 536 0.62 2.61 2.03
N GLY A 537 1.80 2.16 1.60
CA GLY A 537 2.63 1.20 2.33
C GLY A 537 3.51 0.33 1.40
N PRO A 538 4.29 -0.59 1.99
CA PRO A 538 5.24 -1.43 1.25
C PRO A 538 4.57 -2.26 0.15
N ILE A 539 5.36 -2.59 -0.86
CA ILE A 539 4.93 -3.28 -2.08
C ILE A 539 5.82 -4.48 -2.33
N ASP A 540 5.23 -5.67 -2.43
CA ASP A 540 5.93 -6.82 -2.97
C ASP A 540 5.85 -6.82 -4.50
N PHE A 541 6.68 -6.00 -5.15
CA PHE A 541 6.66 -5.83 -6.61
C PHE A 541 7.39 -6.97 -7.34
N THR A 542 8.25 -7.70 -6.64
CA THR A 542 9.16 -8.73 -7.15
C THR A 542 10.15 -8.24 -8.24
N PRO A 543 11.05 -7.27 -7.92
CA PRO A 543 12.02 -6.73 -8.88
C PRO A 543 13.16 -7.71 -9.20
N GLY A 544 14.07 -7.29 -10.09
CA GLY A 544 15.38 -7.92 -10.28
C GLY A 544 15.48 -8.84 -11.50
N ILE A 545 14.64 -8.66 -12.52
CA ILE A 545 14.76 -9.48 -13.75
C ILE A 545 16.02 -9.06 -14.53
N PHE A 546 16.91 -10.01 -14.79
CA PHE A 546 18.15 -9.82 -15.55
C PHE A 546 18.01 -10.30 -16.99
N ASN A 547 17.22 -11.35 -17.23
CA ASN A 547 16.80 -11.72 -18.59
C ASN A 547 15.56 -10.91 -18.97
N ILE A 548 15.78 -9.65 -19.37
CA ILE A 548 14.71 -8.66 -19.63
C ILE A 548 13.76 -9.08 -20.77
N LYS A 549 14.32 -9.68 -21.83
CA LYS A 549 13.57 -10.06 -23.03
C LYS A 549 12.88 -11.41 -22.89
N PHE A 550 13.56 -12.40 -22.30
CA PHE A 550 13.05 -13.75 -22.09
C PHE A 550 12.36 -14.39 -23.32
N ASP A 551 12.79 -14.03 -24.54
CA ASP A 551 12.22 -14.45 -25.83
C ASP A 551 12.16 -15.98 -26.02
N GLU A 552 13.03 -16.72 -25.33
CA GLU A 552 13.05 -18.17 -25.32
C GLU A 552 11.82 -18.78 -24.61
N PHE A 553 11.15 -18.01 -23.75
CA PHE A 553 9.95 -18.41 -23.02
C PHE A 553 8.69 -17.74 -23.59
N LYS A 554 8.72 -16.40 -23.80
CA LYS A 554 7.54 -15.60 -24.16
C LYS A 554 7.93 -14.45 -25.10
N LYS A 555 7.73 -14.61 -26.42
CA LYS A 555 8.16 -13.63 -27.44
C LYS A 555 7.32 -12.35 -27.55
N ASP A 556 6.09 -12.40 -27.06
CA ASP A 556 5.14 -11.28 -27.17
C ASP A 556 5.12 -10.42 -25.90
N ASN A 557 6.04 -10.69 -24.97
CA ASN A 557 6.09 -10.12 -23.62
C ASN A 557 7.54 -9.81 -23.28
N GLN A 558 7.78 -8.76 -22.49
CA GLN A 558 9.09 -8.46 -21.93
C GLN A 558 8.95 -7.60 -20.66
N VAL A 559 10.02 -7.44 -19.89
CA VAL A 559 10.07 -6.37 -18.88
C VAL A 559 10.44 -5.07 -19.59
N ASN A 560 9.58 -4.05 -19.57
CA ASN A 560 9.83 -2.80 -20.29
C ASN A 560 10.74 -1.82 -19.53
N THR A 561 11.92 -2.30 -19.12
CA THR A 561 12.89 -1.57 -18.28
C THR A 561 14.34 -1.96 -18.64
N THR A 562 15.33 -1.13 -18.35
CA THR A 562 16.74 -1.57 -18.37
C THR A 562 17.12 -2.38 -17.12
N ILE A 563 18.22 -3.14 -17.20
CA ILE A 563 18.78 -3.86 -16.04
C ILE A 563 19.20 -2.90 -14.92
N ALA A 564 19.68 -1.69 -15.24
CA ALA A 564 20.04 -0.71 -14.21
C ALA A 564 18.80 -0.17 -13.47
N GLN A 565 17.67 -0.02 -14.18
CA GLN A 565 16.39 0.29 -13.54
C GLN A 565 15.98 -0.84 -12.58
N GLN A 566 16.09 -2.12 -12.99
CA GLN A 566 15.77 -3.27 -12.13
C GLN A 566 16.58 -3.28 -10.82
N LEU A 567 17.85 -2.88 -10.87
CA LEU A 567 18.66 -2.69 -9.66
C LEU A 567 18.16 -1.51 -8.81
N ALA A 568 17.77 -0.39 -9.43
CA ALA A 568 17.28 0.79 -8.72
C ALA A 568 16.00 0.50 -7.90
N LEU A 569 15.17 -0.46 -8.34
CA LEU A 569 13.90 -0.80 -7.69
C LEU A 569 14.04 -1.27 -6.25
N TYR A 570 15.15 -1.92 -5.88
CA TYR A 570 15.41 -2.33 -4.49
C TYR A 570 15.50 -1.14 -3.52
N VAL A 571 15.78 0.06 -4.04
CA VAL A 571 15.79 1.30 -3.26
C VAL A 571 14.51 2.10 -3.50
N VAL A 572 14.04 2.23 -4.75
CA VAL A 572 12.88 3.07 -5.05
C VAL A 572 11.59 2.48 -4.48
N ILE A 573 11.29 1.21 -4.80
CA ILE A 573 10.06 0.55 -4.38
C ILE A 573 10.31 -0.12 -3.02
N TYR A 574 9.82 0.50 -1.96
CA TYR A 574 10.09 0.03 -0.60
C TYR A 574 9.30 -1.23 -0.23
N SER A 575 10.01 -2.22 0.33
CA SER A 575 9.46 -3.37 1.04
C SER A 575 10.50 -3.92 2.03
N PRO A 576 10.10 -4.39 3.23
CA PRO A 576 11.00 -5.11 4.14
C PRO A 576 11.29 -6.55 3.67
N VAL A 577 10.55 -7.05 2.68
CA VAL A 577 10.84 -8.29 1.96
C VAL A 577 10.99 -7.99 0.48
N GLN A 578 12.19 -8.16 -0.06
CA GLN A 578 12.48 -7.85 -1.46
C GLN A 578 12.85 -9.11 -2.22
N MET A 579 12.12 -9.41 -3.30
CA MET A 579 12.46 -10.54 -4.14
C MET A 579 13.65 -10.23 -5.05
N ALA A 580 14.51 -11.23 -5.27
CA ALA A 580 15.30 -11.38 -6.48
C ALA A 580 14.54 -12.37 -7.37
N ALA A 581 13.67 -11.84 -8.23
CA ALA A 581 12.63 -12.60 -8.90
C ALA A 581 13.09 -13.55 -10.00
N ASP A 582 14.17 -13.22 -10.70
CA ASP A 582 14.62 -13.99 -11.86
C ASP A 582 15.13 -15.41 -11.54
N LEU A 583 15.35 -16.19 -12.57
CA LEU A 583 15.96 -17.52 -12.47
C LEU A 583 17.43 -17.41 -12.02
N VAL A 584 17.83 -18.35 -11.16
CA VAL A 584 19.20 -18.45 -10.60
C VAL A 584 20.28 -18.38 -11.69
N GLU A 585 20.08 -19.06 -12.82
CA GLU A 585 21.05 -19.07 -13.92
C GLU A 585 21.28 -17.70 -14.55
N HIS A 586 20.28 -16.81 -14.56
CA HIS A 586 20.42 -15.46 -15.12
C HIS A 586 21.26 -14.57 -14.20
N TYR A 587 21.13 -14.73 -12.89
CA TYR A 587 21.99 -14.05 -11.93
C TYR A 587 23.43 -14.57 -11.97
N GLU A 588 23.62 -15.89 -12.01
CA GLU A 588 24.96 -16.49 -12.06
C GLU A 588 25.73 -16.09 -13.33
N ALA A 589 25.02 -15.89 -14.44
CA ALA A 589 25.60 -15.37 -15.69
C ALA A 589 26.00 -13.88 -15.61
N ASN A 590 25.50 -13.13 -14.62
CA ASN A 590 25.67 -11.68 -14.50
C ASN A 590 26.17 -11.26 -13.09
N PRO A 591 27.37 -11.71 -12.67
CA PRO A 591 27.88 -11.44 -11.31
C PRO A 591 28.16 -9.95 -11.03
N GLY A 592 28.38 -9.14 -12.07
CA GLY A 592 28.62 -7.70 -11.92
C GLY A 592 27.41 -6.97 -11.35
N PRO A 593 26.25 -6.99 -12.05
CA PRO A 593 24.97 -6.45 -11.55
C PRO A 593 24.47 -7.14 -10.27
N LEU A 594 24.64 -8.47 -10.16
CA LEU A 594 24.20 -9.24 -8.98
C LEU A 594 24.77 -8.68 -7.66
N GLN A 595 26.00 -8.16 -7.67
CA GLN A 595 26.60 -7.59 -6.47
C GLN A 595 25.72 -6.50 -5.82
N PHE A 596 25.00 -5.69 -6.60
CA PHE A 596 24.12 -4.68 -6.01
C PHE A 596 23.00 -5.34 -5.17
N ILE A 597 22.41 -6.42 -5.68
CA ILE A 597 21.37 -7.18 -4.97
C ILE A 597 21.95 -7.82 -3.72
N GLU A 598 23.19 -8.32 -3.74
CA GLU A 598 23.88 -8.84 -2.54
C GLU A 598 24.09 -7.74 -1.49
N ASP A 599 24.47 -6.55 -1.95
CA ASP A 599 24.88 -5.42 -1.12
C ASP A 599 23.70 -4.68 -0.47
N VAL A 600 22.56 -4.55 -1.17
CA VAL A 600 21.45 -3.65 -0.80
C VAL A 600 20.69 -4.13 0.43
N GLY A 601 20.44 -3.20 1.36
CA GLY A 601 19.59 -3.43 2.52
C GLY A 601 18.10 -3.44 2.18
N VAL A 602 17.26 -3.83 3.13
CA VAL A 602 15.79 -3.79 3.00
C VAL A 602 15.10 -3.12 4.20
N ASP A 603 15.87 -2.75 5.23
CA ASP A 603 15.40 -2.04 6.41
C ASP A 603 16.25 -0.79 6.62
N TRP A 604 15.58 0.35 6.85
CA TRP A 604 16.19 1.65 6.69
C TRP A 604 16.14 2.44 8.00
N GLU A 605 17.24 3.12 8.30
CA GLU A 605 17.36 4.08 9.39
C GLU A 605 16.63 5.38 9.02
N THR A 606 16.85 5.85 7.79
CA THR A 606 16.26 7.07 7.24
C THR A 606 16.20 6.98 5.72
N THR A 607 15.22 7.66 5.15
CA THR A 607 15.00 7.81 3.71
C THR A 607 15.03 9.29 3.36
N LYS A 608 15.59 9.60 2.20
CA LYS A 608 15.55 10.91 1.56
C LYS A 608 15.15 10.78 0.10
N VAL A 609 14.12 11.49 -0.32
CA VAL A 609 13.72 11.55 -1.73
C VAL A 609 14.39 12.77 -2.34
N LEU A 610 15.42 12.54 -3.15
CA LEU A 610 16.33 13.58 -3.61
C LEU A 610 15.71 14.47 -4.68
N ASN A 611 14.89 13.88 -5.56
CA ASN A 611 14.12 14.55 -6.60
C ASN A 611 13.06 13.59 -7.17
N GLY A 612 12.11 14.14 -7.90
CA GLY A 612 11.13 13.36 -8.65
C GLY A 612 9.97 14.20 -9.16
N GLU A 613 9.26 13.66 -10.12
CA GLU A 613 8.05 14.21 -10.74
C GLU A 613 7.06 13.07 -10.97
N VAL A 614 5.78 13.29 -10.61
CA VAL A 614 4.77 12.23 -10.63
C VAL A 614 4.57 11.71 -12.05
N GLY A 615 4.83 10.41 -12.22
CA GLY A 615 4.72 9.70 -13.49
C GLY A 615 5.95 9.76 -14.39
N ASP A 616 6.94 10.55 -14.02
CA ASP A 616 8.08 10.84 -14.89
C ASP A 616 9.37 10.20 -14.34
N TYR A 617 9.78 10.52 -13.11
CA TYR A 617 11.00 9.98 -12.51
C TYR A 617 11.02 10.15 -10.99
N VAL A 618 11.89 9.40 -10.31
CA VAL A 618 12.16 9.58 -8.88
C VAL A 618 13.56 9.08 -8.53
N THR A 619 14.26 9.79 -7.64
CA THR A 619 15.50 9.34 -7.02
C THR A 619 15.38 9.30 -5.51
N ILE A 620 15.69 8.15 -4.91
CA ILE A 620 15.62 7.94 -3.45
C ILE A 620 16.97 7.49 -2.93
N ALA A 621 17.43 8.12 -1.85
CA ALA A 621 18.57 7.69 -1.05
C ALA A 621 18.08 7.14 0.30
N ARG A 622 18.59 5.99 0.71
CA ARG A 622 18.23 5.36 1.98
C ARG A 622 19.46 4.93 2.74
N LYS A 623 19.48 5.19 4.05
CA LYS A 623 20.52 4.73 4.96
C LYS A 623 20.08 3.41 5.56
N GLU A 624 20.85 2.36 5.33
CA GLU A 624 20.57 1.04 5.88
C GLU A 624 20.69 1.06 7.41
N ARG A 625 19.73 0.42 8.07
CA ARG A 625 19.61 0.42 9.53
C ARG A 625 20.83 -0.21 10.19
N GLY A 626 21.45 0.51 11.12
CA GLY A 626 22.57 0.01 11.91
C GLY A 626 23.92 -0.18 11.18
N THR A 627 24.02 0.06 9.87
CA THR A 627 25.28 -0.17 9.12
C THR A 627 26.04 1.11 8.78
N GLY A 628 25.33 2.25 8.68
CA GLY A 628 25.93 3.51 8.20
C GLY A 628 26.11 3.58 6.69
N ASN A 629 25.75 2.52 5.95
CA ASN A 629 25.78 2.49 4.50
C ASN A 629 24.59 3.25 3.92
N TRP A 630 24.79 3.87 2.77
CA TRP A 630 23.72 4.47 1.97
C TRP A 630 23.53 3.72 0.67
N PHE A 631 22.30 3.71 0.18
CA PHE A 631 21.95 3.20 -1.13
C PHE A 631 21.11 4.23 -1.86
N ILE A 632 21.33 4.39 -3.16
CA ILE A 632 20.60 5.35 -3.98
C ILE A 632 20.05 4.60 -5.18
N GLY A 633 18.79 4.82 -5.51
CA GLY A 633 18.17 4.33 -6.75
C GLY A 633 17.44 5.46 -7.44
N GLY A 634 17.61 5.58 -8.75
CA GLY A 634 16.84 6.48 -9.60
C GLY A 634 16.24 5.74 -10.78
N ILE A 635 14.98 6.07 -11.11
CA ILE A 635 14.25 5.50 -12.24
C ILE A 635 13.57 6.59 -13.07
N THR A 636 13.35 6.32 -14.35
CA THR A 636 12.61 7.21 -15.27
C THR A 636 11.55 6.45 -16.06
N ASP A 637 10.65 7.20 -16.68
CA ASP A 637 9.64 6.80 -17.65
C ASP A 637 10.23 6.51 -19.04
N GLU A 638 9.41 6.52 -20.09
CA GLU A 638 9.84 6.29 -21.47
C GLU A 638 10.75 7.38 -22.04
N ASN A 639 11.01 8.46 -21.30
CA ASN A 639 11.85 9.57 -21.72
C ASN A 639 13.22 9.47 -21.06
N SER A 640 14.30 9.62 -21.83
CA SER A 640 15.64 9.70 -21.25
C SER A 640 15.84 11.01 -20.48
N ARG A 641 16.54 10.94 -19.35
CA ARG A 641 16.71 12.07 -18.42
C ARG A 641 18.15 12.20 -17.96
N THR A 642 18.54 13.42 -17.64
CA THR A 642 19.80 13.72 -16.96
C THR A 642 19.47 14.26 -15.58
N ILE A 643 19.98 13.61 -14.54
CA ILE A 643 19.73 13.95 -13.14
C ILE A 643 21.05 14.41 -12.51
N ASP A 644 21.02 15.62 -11.94
CA ASP A 644 22.10 16.13 -11.11
C ASP A 644 21.79 15.86 -9.64
N LEU A 645 22.71 15.17 -8.95
CA LEU A 645 22.62 14.84 -7.54
C LEU A 645 23.70 15.57 -6.76
N THR A 646 23.32 16.11 -5.60
CA THR A 646 24.27 16.58 -4.58
C THR A 646 24.14 15.68 -3.36
N LEU A 647 25.25 15.10 -2.90
CA LEU A 647 25.27 14.17 -1.77
C LEU A 647 25.42 14.90 -0.43
N ASP A 648 24.62 15.95 -0.22
CA ASP A 648 24.68 16.82 0.96
C ASP A 648 24.21 16.14 2.26
N PHE A 649 23.50 15.02 2.13
CA PHE A 649 22.97 14.23 3.23
C PHE A 649 24.00 13.29 3.88
N LEU A 650 25.17 13.12 3.25
CA LEU A 650 26.23 12.29 3.81
C LEU A 650 26.84 12.91 5.08
N GLU A 651 27.44 12.04 5.89
CA GLU A 651 28.05 12.44 7.16
C GLU A 651 29.29 13.33 6.93
N GLU A 652 29.41 14.38 7.75
CA GLU A 652 30.55 15.30 7.72
C GLU A 652 31.85 14.54 8.04
N ASN A 653 32.94 14.88 7.34
CA ASN A 653 34.25 14.22 7.47
C ASN A 653 34.27 12.70 7.16
N GLN A 654 33.17 12.12 6.70
CA GLN A 654 33.13 10.70 6.32
C GLN A 654 33.44 10.52 4.83
N THR A 655 34.15 9.44 4.51
CA THR A 655 34.43 9.01 3.14
C THR A 655 33.64 7.73 2.85
N TYR A 656 33.09 7.64 1.63
CA TYR A 656 32.32 6.49 1.18
C TYR A 656 32.97 5.88 -0.05
N GLU A 657 33.13 4.55 -0.04
CA GLU A 657 33.43 3.78 -1.24
C GLU A 657 32.11 3.54 -1.96
N VAL A 658 32.01 4.05 -3.19
CA VAL A 658 30.76 4.09 -3.94
C VAL A 658 30.89 3.25 -5.19
N ARG A 659 30.01 2.26 -5.34
CA ARG A 659 29.84 1.50 -6.56
C ARG A 659 28.56 1.95 -7.25
N ILE A 660 28.70 2.46 -8.48
CA ILE A 660 27.61 3.02 -9.28
C ILE A 660 27.31 2.04 -10.41
N TYR A 661 26.04 1.69 -10.55
CA TYR A 661 25.47 0.81 -11.56
C TYR A 661 24.51 1.66 -12.39
N LYS A 662 24.87 2.04 -13.60
CA LYS A 662 24.09 2.99 -14.42
C LYS A 662 23.93 2.48 -15.85
N ASP A 663 22.87 2.94 -16.50
CA ASP A 663 22.68 2.73 -17.93
C ASP A 663 23.94 3.08 -18.75
N GLY A 664 24.27 2.21 -19.70
CA GLY A 664 25.30 2.46 -20.69
C GLY A 664 24.87 3.49 -21.74
N GLU A 665 25.81 3.95 -22.56
CA GLU A 665 25.53 4.99 -23.56
C GLU A 665 24.45 4.61 -24.58
N LYS A 666 24.27 3.31 -24.84
CA LYS A 666 23.29 2.76 -25.78
C LYS A 666 22.17 2.00 -25.08
N ALA A 667 22.04 2.14 -23.77
CA ALA A 667 20.95 1.50 -23.04
C ALA A 667 19.61 2.06 -23.53
N HIS A 668 18.62 1.17 -23.62
CA HIS A 668 17.24 1.48 -23.94
C HIS A 668 16.41 0.27 -23.52
N TRP A 669 15.27 0.47 -22.86
CA TRP A 669 14.44 -0.63 -22.34
C TRP A 669 14.07 -1.68 -23.40
N ASP A 670 13.78 -1.25 -24.63
CA ASP A 670 13.43 -2.15 -25.73
C ASP A 670 14.65 -2.62 -26.53
N ASP A 671 15.40 -1.72 -27.17
CA ASP A 671 16.46 -2.11 -28.12
C ASP A 671 17.70 -2.75 -27.47
N ASN A 672 18.06 -2.36 -26.24
CA ASN A 672 19.31 -2.76 -25.61
C ASN A 672 19.27 -2.64 -24.07
N PRO A 673 18.41 -3.42 -23.40
CA PRO A 673 18.13 -3.24 -21.97
C PRO A 673 19.27 -3.66 -21.04
N LEU A 674 20.26 -4.39 -21.55
CA LEU A 674 21.34 -4.97 -20.74
C LEU A 674 22.66 -4.17 -20.79
N ASP A 675 22.69 -3.04 -21.51
CA ASP A 675 23.86 -2.16 -21.55
C ASP A 675 24.01 -1.40 -20.22
N ILE A 676 24.97 -1.82 -19.41
CA ILE A 676 25.21 -1.31 -18.06
C ILE A 676 26.69 -0.99 -17.85
N VAL A 677 26.95 0.14 -17.19
CA VAL A 677 28.27 0.56 -16.72
C VAL A 677 28.34 0.45 -15.21
N ILE A 678 29.39 -0.22 -14.72
CA ILE A 678 29.67 -0.35 -13.30
C ILE A 678 31.00 0.35 -13.00
N GLU A 679 30.97 1.38 -12.15
CA GLU A 679 32.15 2.16 -11.79
C GLU A 679 32.30 2.26 -10.26
N ASN A 680 33.55 2.37 -9.80
CA ASN A 680 33.87 2.56 -8.40
C ASN A 680 34.53 3.92 -8.21
N VAL A 681 34.03 4.71 -7.28
CA VAL A 681 34.54 6.03 -6.94
C VAL A 681 34.57 6.21 -5.43
N VAL A 682 35.29 7.23 -4.96
CA VAL A 682 35.33 7.59 -3.54
C VAL A 682 34.70 8.95 -3.40
N LEU A 683 33.58 9.04 -2.67
CA LEU A 683 32.81 10.26 -2.51
C LEU A 683 32.75 10.69 -1.04
N LYS A 684 32.41 11.95 -0.85
CA LYS A 684 32.17 12.58 0.45
C LYS A 684 30.89 13.41 0.36
N LYS A 685 30.48 13.97 1.49
CA LYS A 685 29.44 15.00 1.56
C LYS A 685 29.68 16.10 0.51
N ASP A 686 28.59 16.59 -0.06
CA ASP A 686 28.54 17.65 -1.08
C ASP A 686 29.18 17.29 -2.44
N ALA A 687 29.58 16.03 -2.64
CA ALA A 687 29.95 15.56 -3.97
C ALA A 687 28.75 15.65 -4.92
N THR A 688 29.01 16.09 -6.15
CA THR A 688 28.01 16.21 -7.21
C THR A 688 28.19 15.12 -8.25
N LEU A 689 27.09 14.51 -8.70
CA LEU A 689 27.08 13.52 -9.76
C LEU A 689 26.04 13.90 -10.82
N THR A 690 26.40 13.77 -12.09
CA THR A 690 25.46 13.89 -13.22
C THR A 690 25.26 12.50 -13.79
N LEU A 691 24.02 12.01 -13.74
CA LEU A 691 23.65 10.66 -14.15
C LEU A 691 22.66 10.74 -15.31
N LYS A 692 22.95 10.02 -16.39
CA LYS A 692 22.05 9.88 -17.53
C LYS A 692 21.26 8.58 -17.37
N LEU A 693 19.94 8.68 -17.38
CA LEU A 693 19.03 7.55 -17.41
C LEU A 693 18.55 7.39 -18.86
N ALA A 694 18.63 6.16 -19.36
CA ALA A 694 18.03 5.82 -20.64
C ALA A 694 16.49 5.88 -20.57
N GLU A 695 15.83 5.83 -21.73
CA GLU A 695 14.39 5.57 -21.80
C GLU A 695 14.06 4.25 -21.10
N GLY A 696 13.11 4.26 -20.16
CA GLY A 696 12.79 3.13 -19.28
C GLY A 696 13.99 2.67 -18.46
N GLY A 697 14.86 3.61 -18.11
CA GLY A 697 16.17 3.36 -17.50
C GLY A 697 16.27 3.76 -16.03
N GLY A 698 17.49 3.69 -15.51
CA GLY A 698 17.78 4.00 -14.13
C GLY A 698 19.25 3.87 -13.74
N PHE A 699 19.49 4.03 -12.45
CA PHE A 699 20.78 3.73 -11.83
C PHE A 699 20.60 3.31 -10.38
N ALA A 700 21.57 2.55 -9.87
CA ALA A 700 21.67 2.15 -8.49
C ALA A 700 23.08 2.45 -7.96
N MET A 701 23.21 2.75 -6.66
CA MET A 701 24.48 3.03 -6.02
C MET A 701 24.55 2.39 -4.64
N SER A 702 25.65 1.70 -4.32
CA SER A 702 25.99 1.32 -2.95
C SER A 702 27.10 2.23 -2.43
N LEU A 703 26.88 2.91 -1.31
CA LEU A 703 27.82 3.81 -0.65
C LEU A 703 28.21 3.20 0.70
N LYS A 704 29.35 2.53 0.75
CA LYS A 704 29.84 1.83 1.94
C LYS A 704 30.78 2.73 2.72
N LYS A 705 30.57 2.83 4.03
CA LYS A 705 31.37 3.68 4.93
C LYS A 705 32.81 3.13 5.02
N LYS A 706 33.81 3.99 4.79
CA LYS A 706 35.24 3.67 4.92
C LYS A 706 35.78 3.90 6.31
#